data_AF-A0AA38RRY6-F1
#
_entry.id   AF-A0AA38RRY6-F1
#
_cell.length_a   1.000
_cell.length_b   1.000
_cell.length_c   1.000
_cell.angle_alpha   90.00
_cell.angle_beta   90.00
_cell.angle_gamma   90.00
#
_symmetry.space_group_name_H-M   'P 1'
#
loop_
_entity.id
_entity.type
_entity.pdbx_description
1 polymer ?
#
loop_
_entity_poly.entity_id
_entity_poly.type
_entity_poly.pdbx_seq_one_letter_code
_entity_poly.pdbx_strand_id
1 'polypeptide(L)'
;MRTPEEIIQGALKQFKATLSEHQVLESQLQKFTDTTAKNVKEDITRIQKALEQKKALMNLARFERFVTAYEQFDEVCQAMELGYSELSDFIWGPPRFILQRVTELPVSLTALDSVLDTYLKFGRRVPLAGPYKSLLRDHPAMRTCLAYMYADLLDFHTHILKLFAEKNWRRTFPIYWRDYQEPFLKLLEGIDIHAKHLDLLAQHEQYQDDREGFRRFLYRYEDERIRLLAQAAKQEEERKHEQYSKVQRWLSNPGEDQQTYQDRWRTERDKFPGTSSWILESSQVTDWMDKEEPNSILWVYGNKGAGKTILASRIIENLRKEKTGSTTSFFYCREDDLNESGKCLSLYKSLLRQLLEHKRRLLPLYYEKKLKSQEILNNEADACSLLKLCFEEEATHFIVIDGLDEFCAADRTNAVKFIRSIVDKSDNRTLGKIRVLFMSQDLKEMRTLLPAAETLEIQPSHVEPDIRILVTRETELLASEYRLKACESERVIQMTVAGARGMILFAVLVMKNLRAMGDLRHVLRELEAPIFPQTLSQAYGRILERLKRDYHGHESSWEKSKTIFGWLACAKRPLKWHELQAALSIEVDERGNPSFDDRLGRSPKGIQEMCGTLIQVLPGNKIEFIHQTAKRYILENQALDVRAVECDLAVLCMNYLTLKCFRRGLKQQEIQVAVQKAEYAFQDYALATWNEHLQSVLDSKNSTLFSDQVEGEHYQFKFSQALQRFKEAYKSGLAIPNDEQTQKILDPEIPRSQCQAFQAYGFYQVLVDIWTHVHRHQKLPPKERNKISIKELGDAVERIRGKLEELEEGSTGGSEMCQILAELYGTRLYKCDRVRCVYFHEGFDKKERRDRHLSRHDRPFLCPVEGCSMFPFGFSMNKDKDKHVKNYHPEELELPPQFRQLALEPPKDAKFQCDLCPKTFTRLANLEGHRNSHLGRRPFACTTCGKAFARANDRRRHEKRHVRRVGVIS
;
A
#
# COMPACT_ATOMS: atom_id res chain seq x y z
N MET A 1 -3.60 3.17 -58.68
CA MET A 1 -4.69 2.93 -57.71
C MET A 1 -4.87 1.43 -57.61
N ARG A 2 -4.79 0.85 -56.40
CA ARG A 2 -5.08 -0.58 -56.19
C ARG A 2 -6.58 -0.79 -56.20
N THR A 3 -7.06 -1.89 -56.77
CA THR A 3 -8.49 -2.22 -56.73
C THR A 3 -8.92 -2.53 -55.29
N PRO A 4 -10.21 -2.35 -54.93
CA PRO A 4 -10.73 -2.72 -53.62
C PRO A 4 -10.38 -4.15 -53.21
N GLU A 5 -10.35 -5.09 -54.16
CA GLU A 5 -9.96 -6.48 -53.95
C GLU A 5 -8.47 -6.65 -53.61
N GLU A 6 -7.57 -5.88 -54.22
CA GLU A 6 -6.14 -5.88 -53.91
C GLU A 6 -5.82 -5.27 -52.54
N ILE A 7 -6.61 -4.27 -52.13
CA ILE A 7 -6.53 -3.64 -50.80
C ILE A 7 -7.04 -4.61 -49.72
N ILE A 8 -8.17 -5.28 -49.98
CA ILE A 8 -8.76 -6.29 -49.09
C ILE A 8 -7.83 -7.50 -48.98
N GLN A 9 -7.31 -8.04 -50.08
CA GLN A 9 -6.36 -9.16 -50.04
C GLN A 9 -5.05 -8.79 -49.32
N GLY A 10 -4.56 -7.56 -49.49
CA GLY A 10 -3.41 -7.03 -48.76
C GLY A 10 -3.66 -6.98 -47.25
N ALA A 11 -4.81 -6.44 -46.83
CA ALA A 11 -5.23 -6.35 -45.44
C ALA A 11 -5.47 -7.74 -44.82
N LEU A 12 -6.08 -8.68 -45.55
CA LEU A 12 -6.33 -10.06 -45.12
C LEU A 12 -5.03 -10.85 -44.93
N LYS A 13 -4.02 -10.59 -45.78
CA LYS A 13 -2.70 -11.22 -45.68
C LYS A 13 -1.90 -10.67 -44.49
N GLN A 14 -2.04 -9.38 -44.21
CA GLN A 14 -1.43 -8.72 -43.05
C GLN A 14 -2.12 -9.14 -41.73
N PHE A 15 -3.45 -9.29 -41.75
CA PHE A 15 -4.27 -9.76 -40.63
C PHE A 15 -3.99 -11.23 -40.27
N LYS A 16 -3.85 -12.11 -41.27
CA LYS A 16 -3.45 -13.51 -41.07
C LYS A 16 -2.04 -13.64 -40.47
N ALA A 17 -1.12 -12.73 -40.83
CA ALA A 17 0.23 -12.70 -40.25
C ALA A 17 0.23 -12.27 -38.78
N THR A 18 -0.68 -11.37 -38.37
CA THR A 18 -0.83 -10.90 -36.98
C THR A 18 -1.53 -11.92 -36.08
N LEU A 19 -2.39 -12.78 -36.63
CA LEU A 19 -3.13 -13.80 -35.87
C LEU A 19 -2.31 -15.04 -35.47
N SER A 20 -1.27 -15.37 -36.24
CA SER A 20 -0.39 -16.52 -35.97
C SER A 20 0.45 -16.43 -34.68
N GLU A 21 0.48 -15.27 -34.00
CA GLU A 21 1.26 -15.05 -32.77
C GLU A 21 0.53 -15.45 -31.46
N HIS A 22 -0.80 -15.71 -31.48
CA HIS A 22 -1.60 -15.98 -30.27
C HIS A 22 -2.52 -17.21 -30.40
N GLN A 23 -1.92 -18.40 -30.43
CA GLN A 23 -2.49 -19.72 -30.76
C GLN A 23 -3.68 -20.28 -29.94
N VAL A 24 -4.31 -19.54 -29.00
CA VAL A 24 -5.38 -20.10 -28.13
C VAL A 24 -6.80 -19.66 -28.51
N LEU A 25 -6.97 -18.55 -29.24
CA LEU A 25 -8.29 -18.01 -29.62
C LEU A 25 -8.77 -18.44 -31.01
N GLU A 26 -7.87 -18.86 -31.89
CA GLU A 26 -8.19 -19.20 -33.28
C GLU A 26 -9.17 -20.38 -33.38
N SER A 27 -8.99 -21.43 -32.56
CA SER A 27 -9.86 -22.63 -32.62
C SER A 27 -11.30 -22.41 -32.13
N GLN A 28 -11.53 -21.45 -31.24
CA GLN A 28 -12.88 -21.09 -30.75
C GLN A 28 -13.55 -20.11 -31.71
N LEU A 29 -12.76 -19.20 -32.29
CA LEU A 29 -13.22 -18.23 -33.26
C LEU A 29 -13.60 -18.87 -34.59
N GLN A 30 -12.78 -19.78 -35.09
CA GLN A 30 -13.01 -20.52 -36.32
C GLN A 30 -14.23 -21.44 -36.21
N LYS A 31 -14.49 -22.00 -35.01
CA LYS A 31 -15.72 -22.75 -34.73
C LYS A 31 -16.99 -21.90 -34.74
N PHE A 32 -16.89 -20.58 -34.52
CA PHE A 32 -18.03 -19.66 -34.57
C PHE A 32 -18.29 -19.21 -36.01
N THR A 33 -17.25 -18.84 -36.75
CA THR A 33 -17.29 -18.39 -38.15
C THR A 33 -17.41 -19.52 -39.17
N ASP A 34 -17.51 -20.78 -38.77
CA ASP A 34 -17.80 -21.91 -39.67
C ASP A 34 -19.11 -22.62 -39.21
N THR A 35 -19.95 -21.93 -38.45
CA THR A 35 -21.12 -22.55 -37.82
C THR A 35 -22.26 -22.71 -38.83
N THR A 36 -22.71 -23.96 -38.99
CA THR A 36 -23.88 -24.28 -39.82
C THR A 36 -25.12 -24.61 -38.98
N ALA A 37 -26.31 -24.54 -39.60
CA ALA A 37 -27.57 -25.01 -39.03
C ALA A 37 -27.47 -26.42 -38.43
N LYS A 38 -26.73 -27.30 -39.11
CA LYS A 38 -26.48 -28.69 -38.67
C LYS A 38 -25.74 -28.73 -37.34
N ASN A 39 -24.72 -27.89 -37.15
CA ASN A 39 -23.97 -27.86 -35.90
C ASN A 39 -24.82 -27.35 -34.72
N VAL A 40 -25.71 -26.38 -34.97
CA VAL A 40 -26.65 -25.89 -33.95
C VAL A 40 -27.60 -26.99 -33.51
N LYS A 41 -28.18 -27.75 -34.46
CA LYS A 41 -29.06 -28.90 -34.15
C LYS A 41 -28.34 -29.97 -33.33
N GLU A 42 -27.13 -30.34 -33.73
CA GLU A 42 -26.31 -31.30 -33.00
C GLU A 42 -26.01 -30.84 -31.56
N ASP A 43 -25.68 -29.56 -31.38
CA ASP A 43 -25.44 -28.97 -30.07
C ASP A 43 -26.73 -28.94 -29.22
N ILE A 44 -27.90 -28.61 -29.78
CA ILE A 44 -29.21 -28.67 -29.08
C ILE A 44 -29.45 -30.08 -28.54
N THR A 45 -29.37 -31.11 -29.39
CA THR A 45 -29.66 -32.49 -28.99
C THR A 45 -28.66 -33.00 -27.95
N ARG A 46 -27.37 -32.72 -28.12
CA ARG A 46 -26.31 -33.13 -27.18
C ARG A 46 -26.52 -32.49 -25.81
N ILE A 47 -26.84 -31.21 -25.78
CA ILE A 47 -26.94 -30.43 -24.55
C ILE A 47 -28.23 -30.76 -23.81
N GLN A 48 -29.35 -30.91 -24.52
CA GLN A 48 -30.62 -31.37 -23.95
C GLN A 48 -30.45 -32.71 -23.22
N LYS A 49 -29.77 -33.67 -23.85
CA LYS A 49 -29.45 -34.98 -23.25
C LYS A 49 -28.54 -34.88 -22.01
N ALA A 50 -27.56 -33.98 -22.03
CA ALA A 50 -26.67 -33.76 -20.89
C ALA A 50 -27.37 -33.08 -19.71
N LEU A 51 -28.33 -32.19 -19.96
CA LEU A 51 -29.15 -31.53 -18.94
C LEU A 51 -30.15 -32.51 -18.30
N GLU A 52 -30.76 -33.37 -19.10
CA GLU A 52 -31.63 -34.47 -18.63
C GLU A 52 -30.88 -35.42 -17.69
N GLN A 53 -29.65 -35.81 -18.02
CA GLN A 53 -28.80 -36.63 -17.15
C GLN A 53 -28.45 -35.95 -15.81
N LYS A 54 -28.36 -34.61 -15.81
CA LYS A 54 -28.09 -33.79 -14.62
C LYS A 54 -29.35 -33.41 -13.83
N LYS A 55 -30.54 -33.89 -14.22
CA LYS A 55 -31.85 -33.52 -13.66
C LYS A 55 -32.11 -32.00 -13.68
N ALA A 56 -31.53 -31.30 -14.65
CA ALA A 56 -31.76 -29.88 -14.90
C ALA A 56 -32.75 -29.75 -16.06
N LEU A 57 -34.02 -29.44 -15.78
CA LEU A 57 -35.04 -29.31 -16.83
C LEU A 57 -34.94 -27.94 -17.51
N MET A 58 -34.57 -27.93 -18.79
CA MET A 58 -34.62 -26.75 -19.66
C MET A 58 -35.12 -27.19 -21.03
N ASN A 59 -36.04 -26.43 -21.62
CA ASN A 59 -36.66 -26.81 -22.90
C ASN A 59 -35.92 -26.14 -24.07
N LEU A 60 -34.85 -26.76 -24.57
CA LEU A 60 -34.13 -26.25 -25.75
C LEU A 60 -34.88 -26.48 -27.07
N ALA A 61 -35.98 -27.24 -27.08
CA ALA A 61 -36.83 -27.38 -28.26
C ALA A 61 -37.47 -26.04 -28.71
N ARG A 62 -37.43 -25.02 -27.84
CA ARG A 62 -37.79 -23.64 -28.19
C ARG A 62 -36.95 -23.06 -29.35
N PHE A 63 -35.75 -23.59 -29.62
CA PHE A 63 -34.94 -23.21 -30.79
C PHE A 63 -35.37 -23.86 -32.11
N GLU A 64 -36.06 -25.01 -32.08
CA GLU A 64 -36.31 -25.81 -33.29
C GLU A 64 -37.05 -25.04 -34.39
N ARG A 65 -38.02 -24.22 -33.99
CA ARG A 65 -38.80 -23.43 -34.94
C ARG A 65 -37.96 -22.35 -35.61
N PHE A 66 -37.07 -21.71 -34.86
CA PHE A 66 -36.11 -20.74 -35.39
C PHE A 66 -35.13 -21.41 -36.35
N VAL A 67 -34.55 -22.54 -35.93
CA VAL A 67 -33.57 -23.28 -36.74
C VAL A 67 -34.18 -23.77 -38.05
N THR A 68 -35.41 -24.30 -38.02
CA THR A 68 -36.08 -24.79 -39.23
C THR A 68 -36.40 -23.65 -40.21
N ALA A 69 -36.85 -22.51 -39.70
CA ALA A 69 -37.22 -21.37 -40.54
C ALA A 69 -35.98 -20.76 -41.22
N TYR A 70 -34.89 -20.59 -40.48
CA TYR A 70 -33.68 -19.95 -40.99
C TYR A 70 -32.80 -20.87 -41.83
N GLU A 71 -32.90 -22.19 -41.68
CA GLU A 71 -32.25 -23.16 -42.58
C GLU A 71 -32.87 -23.10 -43.98
N GLN A 72 -34.21 -23.03 -44.06
CA GLN A 72 -34.90 -22.82 -45.33
C GLN A 72 -34.65 -21.42 -45.92
N PHE A 73 -34.47 -20.41 -45.06
CA PHE A 73 -34.08 -19.07 -45.49
C PHE A 73 -32.66 -19.06 -46.09
N ASP A 74 -31.71 -19.73 -45.43
CA ASP A 74 -30.34 -19.90 -45.92
C ASP A 74 -30.34 -20.61 -47.28
N GLU A 75 -31.13 -21.68 -47.44
CA GLU A 75 -31.31 -22.36 -48.73
C GLU A 75 -31.92 -21.48 -49.84
N VAL A 76 -32.76 -20.51 -49.47
CA VAL A 76 -33.37 -19.54 -50.39
C VAL A 76 -32.37 -18.48 -50.80
N CYS A 77 -31.60 -17.95 -49.85
CA CYS A 77 -30.43 -17.13 -50.15
C CYS A 77 -29.48 -17.90 -51.09
N GLN A 78 -29.39 -19.22 -50.93
CA GLN A 78 -28.65 -20.12 -51.83
C GLN A 78 -29.14 -20.29 -53.24
N ALA A 79 -30.45 -20.18 -53.45
CA ALA A 79 -30.96 -20.13 -54.79
C ALA A 79 -30.72 -18.80 -55.52
N MET A 80 -30.34 -17.73 -54.80
CA MET A 80 -30.30 -16.36 -55.31
C MET A 80 -28.89 -15.76 -55.45
N GLU A 81 -27.83 -16.57 -55.27
CA GLU A 81 -26.42 -16.17 -55.50
C GLU A 81 -25.92 -14.98 -54.66
N LEU A 82 -26.54 -14.71 -53.51
CA LEU A 82 -26.16 -13.64 -52.59
C LEU A 82 -24.91 -14.03 -51.76
N GLY A 83 -23.71 -13.59 -52.18
CA GLY A 83 -22.37 -13.94 -51.64
C GLY A 83 -22.29 -14.41 -50.16
N TYR A 84 -21.66 -15.57 -49.94
CA TYR A 84 -22.31 -16.60 -49.11
C TYR A 84 -21.72 -17.01 -47.76
N SER A 85 -20.41 -16.86 -47.52
CA SER A 85 -19.84 -17.51 -46.33
C SER A 85 -20.22 -16.77 -45.04
N GLU A 86 -20.15 -15.44 -45.04
CA GLU A 86 -20.23 -14.63 -43.82
C GLU A 86 -21.66 -14.49 -43.25
N LEU A 87 -22.69 -14.76 -44.07
CA LEU A 87 -24.10 -14.65 -43.72
C LEU A 87 -24.63 -15.83 -42.88
N SER A 88 -24.22 -17.05 -43.22
CA SER A 88 -24.63 -18.26 -42.50
C SER A 88 -24.00 -18.28 -41.10
N ASP A 89 -22.74 -17.86 -41.00
CA ASP A 89 -21.99 -17.73 -39.74
C ASP A 89 -22.72 -16.86 -38.71
N PHE A 90 -23.40 -15.82 -39.21
CA PHE A 90 -24.08 -14.83 -38.40
C PHE A 90 -25.48 -15.28 -37.93
N ILE A 91 -26.21 -16.04 -38.76
CA ILE A 91 -27.50 -16.64 -38.37
C ILE A 91 -27.28 -17.73 -37.30
N TRP A 92 -26.23 -18.54 -37.46
CA TRP A 92 -26.02 -19.74 -36.66
C TRP A 92 -25.06 -19.57 -35.48
N GLY A 93 -24.16 -18.60 -35.53
CA GLY A 93 -23.21 -18.28 -34.45
C GLY A 93 -23.89 -17.94 -33.10
N PRO A 94 -24.81 -16.96 -33.04
CA PRO A 94 -25.43 -16.52 -31.77
C PRO A 94 -26.25 -17.63 -31.06
N PRO A 95 -27.11 -18.42 -31.74
CA PRO A 95 -27.78 -19.57 -31.13
C PRO A 95 -26.79 -20.61 -30.58
N ARG A 96 -25.75 -20.96 -31.35
CA ARG A 96 -24.73 -21.93 -30.91
C ARG A 96 -23.96 -21.43 -29.69
N PHE A 97 -23.63 -20.14 -29.67
CA PHE A 97 -22.99 -19.49 -28.54
C PHE A 97 -23.85 -19.62 -27.27
N ILE A 98 -25.14 -19.32 -27.36
CA ILE A 98 -26.07 -19.45 -26.22
C ILE A 98 -26.12 -20.91 -25.76
N LEU A 99 -26.26 -21.86 -26.68
CA LEU A 99 -26.35 -23.29 -26.41
C LEU A 99 -25.12 -23.82 -25.67
N GLN A 100 -23.91 -23.53 -26.16
CA GLN A 100 -22.67 -23.97 -25.52
C GLN A 100 -22.56 -23.50 -24.06
N ARG A 101 -23.08 -22.30 -23.76
CA ARG A 101 -23.05 -21.73 -22.40
C ARG A 101 -24.11 -22.30 -21.46
N VAL A 102 -25.24 -22.82 -21.98
CA VAL A 102 -26.25 -23.49 -21.14
C VAL A 102 -25.65 -24.65 -20.32
N THR A 103 -24.62 -25.34 -20.83
CA THR A 103 -23.97 -26.46 -20.11
C THR A 103 -23.08 -26.06 -18.94
N GLU A 104 -22.64 -24.80 -18.89
CA GLU A 104 -21.64 -24.27 -17.94
C GLU A 104 -22.28 -23.44 -16.80
N LEU A 105 -23.59 -23.16 -16.89
CA LEU A 105 -24.31 -22.26 -15.98
C LEU A 105 -25.07 -23.01 -14.86
N PRO A 106 -25.27 -22.41 -13.67
CA PRO A 106 -26.13 -22.96 -12.62
C PRO A 106 -27.61 -22.91 -13.04
N VAL A 107 -28.36 -23.98 -12.71
CA VAL A 107 -29.69 -24.35 -13.24
C VAL A 107 -30.84 -23.35 -12.97
N SER A 108 -30.62 -22.26 -12.22
CA SER A 108 -31.68 -21.31 -11.81
C SER A 108 -31.46 -19.93 -12.43
N LEU A 109 -31.90 -19.73 -13.69
CA LEU A 109 -31.76 -18.44 -14.37
C LEU A 109 -32.97 -18.11 -15.26
N THR A 110 -33.89 -17.31 -14.73
CA THR A 110 -35.06 -16.72 -15.42
C THR A 110 -34.69 -15.89 -16.66
N ALA A 111 -33.45 -15.38 -16.73
CA ALA A 111 -32.97 -14.59 -17.87
C ALA A 111 -32.76 -15.43 -19.14
N LEU A 112 -32.38 -16.70 -19.02
CA LEU A 112 -32.18 -17.58 -20.18
C LEU A 112 -33.51 -18.03 -20.78
N ASP A 113 -34.53 -18.25 -19.96
CA ASP A 113 -35.89 -18.52 -20.43
C ASP A 113 -36.44 -17.39 -21.32
N SER A 114 -36.18 -16.14 -20.95
CA SER A 114 -36.55 -14.98 -21.78
C SER A 114 -35.86 -15.00 -23.14
N VAL A 115 -34.59 -15.41 -23.21
CA VAL A 115 -33.84 -15.55 -24.47
C VAL A 115 -34.45 -16.66 -25.32
N LEU A 116 -34.67 -17.85 -24.73
CA LEU A 116 -35.27 -19.00 -25.41
C LEU A 116 -36.68 -18.68 -25.95
N ASP A 117 -37.49 -17.97 -25.17
CA ASP A 117 -38.82 -17.53 -25.58
C ASP A 117 -38.77 -16.51 -26.71
N THR A 118 -37.75 -15.66 -26.74
CA THR A 118 -37.54 -14.67 -27.80
C THR A 118 -37.18 -15.35 -29.12
N TYR A 119 -36.28 -16.35 -29.09
CA TYR A 119 -35.99 -17.19 -30.27
C TYR A 119 -37.21 -17.96 -30.77
N LEU A 120 -38.02 -18.51 -29.88
CA LEU A 120 -39.27 -19.21 -30.25
C LEU A 120 -40.29 -18.26 -30.89
N LYS A 121 -40.53 -17.09 -30.29
CA LYS A 121 -41.46 -16.08 -30.82
C LYS A 121 -41.02 -15.61 -32.20
N PHE A 122 -39.71 -15.38 -32.38
CA PHE A 122 -39.16 -14.93 -33.64
C PHE A 122 -39.24 -16.01 -34.73
N GLY A 123 -38.83 -17.25 -34.44
CA GLY A 123 -38.96 -18.36 -35.38
C GLY A 123 -40.40 -18.66 -35.81
N ARG A 124 -41.40 -18.32 -34.99
CA ARG A 124 -42.83 -18.43 -35.36
C ARG A 124 -43.30 -17.36 -36.34
N ARG A 125 -42.64 -16.19 -36.39
CA ARG A 125 -43.00 -15.08 -37.27
C ARG A 125 -42.40 -15.24 -38.68
N VAL A 126 -41.32 -15.99 -38.81
CA VAL A 126 -40.66 -16.23 -40.10
C VAL A 126 -41.40 -17.33 -40.88
N PRO A 127 -41.87 -17.04 -42.11
CA PRO A 127 -42.53 -18.04 -42.96
C PRO A 127 -41.52 -19.08 -43.45
N LEU A 128 -41.98 -20.32 -43.64
CA LEU A 128 -41.18 -21.40 -44.22
C LEU A 128 -41.03 -21.16 -45.72
N ALA A 129 -39.87 -20.64 -46.12
CA ALA A 129 -39.63 -20.13 -47.48
C ALA A 129 -39.26 -21.22 -48.51
N GLY A 130 -38.96 -22.45 -48.06
CA GLY A 130 -38.53 -23.56 -48.92
C GLY A 130 -39.42 -23.83 -50.14
N PRO A 131 -40.77 -23.85 -50.03
CA PRO A 131 -41.67 -24.06 -51.16
C PRO A 131 -41.66 -22.94 -52.23
N TYR A 132 -41.19 -21.74 -51.87
CA TYR A 132 -41.24 -20.55 -52.73
C TYR A 132 -39.91 -20.28 -53.45
N LYS A 133 -38.92 -21.18 -53.31
CA LYS A 133 -37.53 -21.01 -53.79
C LYS A 133 -37.42 -20.66 -55.27
N SER A 134 -38.27 -21.23 -56.12
CA SER A 134 -38.35 -20.89 -57.55
C SER A 134 -38.95 -19.51 -57.81
N LEU A 135 -40.04 -19.17 -57.11
CA LEU A 135 -40.71 -17.87 -57.16
C LEU A 135 -39.83 -16.70 -56.68
N LEU A 136 -38.98 -16.94 -55.69
CA LEU A 136 -38.04 -15.96 -55.13
C LEU A 136 -36.93 -15.58 -56.11
N ARG A 137 -36.50 -16.52 -56.95
CA ARG A 137 -35.43 -16.30 -57.95
C ARG A 137 -35.89 -15.37 -59.09
N ASP A 138 -37.14 -15.53 -59.53
CA ASP A 138 -37.61 -14.99 -60.81
C ASP A 138 -38.45 -13.69 -60.67
N HIS A 139 -38.85 -13.29 -59.46
CA HIS A 139 -39.80 -12.17 -59.27
C HIS A 139 -39.26 -11.00 -58.42
N PRO A 140 -39.26 -9.74 -58.91
CA PRO A 140 -38.72 -8.56 -58.21
C PRO A 140 -39.34 -8.31 -56.82
N ALA A 141 -40.67 -8.41 -56.68
CA ALA A 141 -41.37 -8.22 -55.41
C ALA A 141 -40.94 -9.22 -54.31
N MET A 142 -40.45 -10.39 -54.70
CA MET A 142 -39.98 -11.40 -53.75
C MET A 142 -38.58 -11.09 -53.23
N ARG A 143 -37.77 -10.31 -53.97
CA ARG A 143 -36.51 -9.75 -53.47
C ARG A 143 -36.74 -8.62 -52.46
N THR A 144 -37.81 -7.83 -52.61
CA THR A 144 -38.23 -6.85 -51.60
C THR A 144 -38.60 -7.52 -50.28
N CYS A 145 -39.36 -8.62 -50.32
CA CYS A 145 -39.65 -9.42 -49.13
C CYS A 145 -38.39 -9.93 -48.43
N LEU A 146 -37.37 -10.35 -49.20
CA LEU A 146 -36.09 -10.77 -48.66
C LEU A 146 -35.36 -9.62 -47.92
N ALA A 147 -35.37 -8.41 -48.48
CA ALA A 147 -34.77 -7.24 -47.83
C ALA A 147 -35.46 -6.90 -46.50
N TYR A 148 -36.79 -7.02 -46.42
CA TYR A 148 -37.52 -6.87 -45.15
C TYR A 148 -37.20 -7.98 -44.15
N MET A 149 -37.04 -9.24 -44.60
CA MET A 149 -36.60 -10.33 -43.73
C MET A 149 -35.18 -10.10 -43.17
N TYR A 150 -34.29 -9.46 -43.95
CA TYR A 150 -32.98 -9.02 -43.46
C TYR A 150 -33.07 -7.88 -42.45
N ALA A 151 -33.94 -6.90 -42.68
CA ALA A 151 -34.18 -5.84 -41.71
C ALA A 151 -34.74 -6.39 -40.38
N ASP A 152 -35.66 -7.35 -40.43
CA ASP A 152 -36.20 -8.02 -39.24
C ASP A 152 -35.13 -8.82 -38.49
N LEU A 153 -34.21 -9.47 -39.20
CA LEU A 153 -33.07 -10.17 -38.62
C LEU A 153 -32.13 -9.19 -37.89
N LEU A 154 -31.77 -8.08 -38.53
CA LEU A 154 -30.95 -7.02 -37.92
C LEU A 154 -31.63 -6.41 -36.68
N ASP A 155 -32.94 -6.21 -36.72
CA ASP A 155 -33.71 -5.68 -35.58
C ASP A 155 -33.69 -6.67 -34.41
N PHE A 156 -33.91 -7.95 -34.69
CA PHE A 156 -33.83 -9.03 -33.70
C PHE A 156 -32.45 -9.10 -33.01
N HIS A 157 -31.37 -9.04 -33.78
CA HIS A 157 -30.02 -9.04 -33.21
C HIS A 157 -29.72 -7.79 -32.38
N THR A 158 -30.25 -6.63 -32.78
CA THR A 158 -30.16 -5.39 -31.99
C THR A 158 -30.83 -5.54 -30.62
N HIS A 159 -31.97 -6.23 -30.54
CA HIS A 159 -32.65 -6.52 -29.27
C HIS A 159 -31.87 -7.50 -28.38
N ILE A 160 -31.25 -8.52 -28.97
CA ILE A 160 -30.36 -9.45 -28.24
C ILE A 160 -29.12 -8.71 -27.70
N LEU A 161 -28.54 -7.81 -28.48
CA LEU A 161 -27.42 -6.97 -28.08
C LEU A 161 -27.75 -6.09 -26.88
N LYS A 162 -28.94 -5.47 -26.85
CA LYS A 162 -29.45 -4.70 -25.69
C LYS A 162 -29.49 -5.57 -24.44
N LEU A 163 -30.03 -6.78 -24.56
CA LEU A 163 -30.13 -7.73 -23.45
C LEU A 163 -28.75 -8.09 -22.87
N PHE A 164 -27.75 -8.31 -23.73
CA PHE A 164 -26.36 -8.55 -23.29
C PHE A 164 -25.70 -7.32 -22.67
N ALA A 165 -26.13 -6.11 -23.05
CA ALA A 165 -25.64 -4.86 -22.48
C ALA A 165 -26.28 -4.50 -21.11
N GLU A 166 -27.41 -5.12 -20.75
CA GLU A 166 -28.10 -4.82 -19.49
C GLU A 166 -27.28 -5.16 -18.23
N LYS A 167 -27.43 -4.32 -17.20
CA LYS A 167 -26.74 -4.47 -15.90
C LYS A 167 -27.02 -5.82 -15.22
N ASN A 168 -28.21 -6.40 -15.42
CA ASN A 168 -28.61 -7.65 -14.78
C ASN A 168 -27.88 -8.86 -15.35
N TRP A 169 -27.68 -8.93 -16.67
CA TRP A 169 -26.89 -9.98 -17.31
C TRP A 169 -25.44 -9.97 -16.78
N ARG A 170 -24.86 -8.78 -16.64
CA ARG A 170 -23.47 -8.60 -16.16
C ARG A 170 -23.27 -8.89 -14.68
N ARG A 171 -24.26 -8.58 -13.83
CA ARG A 171 -24.25 -8.96 -12.40
C ARG A 171 -24.30 -10.47 -12.20
N THR A 172 -24.93 -11.17 -13.14
CA THR A 172 -25.15 -12.61 -13.05
C THR A 172 -23.95 -13.41 -13.61
N PHE A 173 -23.18 -12.85 -14.55
CA PHE A 173 -22.01 -13.51 -15.16
C PHE A 173 -20.68 -12.72 -15.11
N PRO A 174 -20.21 -12.22 -13.94
CA PRO A 174 -19.06 -11.29 -13.87
C PRO A 174 -17.71 -11.92 -14.26
N ILE A 175 -17.54 -13.22 -13.99
CA ILE A 175 -16.29 -13.95 -14.26
C ILE A 175 -16.14 -14.23 -15.76
N TYR A 176 -17.25 -14.43 -16.45
CA TYR A 176 -17.27 -14.90 -17.82
C TYR A 176 -17.25 -13.77 -18.86
N TRP A 177 -17.71 -12.57 -18.51
CA TRP A 177 -17.67 -11.39 -19.40
C TRP A 177 -16.26 -11.07 -19.95
N ARG A 178 -15.23 -11.44 -19.19
CA ARG A 178 -13.81 -11.27 -19.54
C ARG A 178 -13.40 -12.01 -20.81
N ASP A 179 -14.01 -13.16 -21.08
CA ASP A 179 -13.76 -14.00 -22.26
C ASP A 179 -14.76 -13.71 -23.39
N TYR A 180 -15.77 -12.87 -23.14
CA TYR A 180 -16.87 -12.57 -24.06
C TYR A 180 -16.72 -11.26 -24.82
N GLN A 181 -15.81 -10.37 -24.42
CA GLN A 181 -15.66 -9.05 -25.02
C GLN A 181 -15.22 -9.13 -26.49
N GLU A 182 -14.25 -9.98 -26.81
CA GLU A 182 -13.74 -10.11 -28.18
C GLU A 182 -14.73 -10.82 -29.13
N PRO A 183 -15.39 -11.94 -28.76
CA PRO A 183 -16.47 -12.53 -29.58
C PRO A 183 -17.65 -11.58 -29.79
N PHE A 184 -18.00 -10.78 -28.78
CA PHE A 184 -19.08 -9.78 -28.86
C PHE A 184 -18.73 -8.64 -29.83
N LEU A 185 -17.48 -8.17 -29.85
CA LEU A 185 -17.02 -7.17 -30.81
C LEU A 185 -17.01 -7.72 -32.25
N LYS A 186 -16.61 -8.98 -32.45
CA LYS A 186 -16.67 -9.63 -33.77
C LYS A 186 -18.10 -9.85 -34.26
N LEU A 187 -19.03 -10.12 -33.34
CA LEU A 187 -20.46 -10.14 -33.65
C LEU A 187 -20.95 -8.76 -34.12
N LEU A 188 -20.51 -7.67 -33.49
CA LEU A 188 -20.82 -6.29 -33.93
C LEU A 188 -20.17 -5.91 -35.27
N GLU A 189 -19.05 -6.54 -35.66
CA GLU A 189 -18.44 -6.42 -36.98
C GLU A 189 -19.23 -7.18 -38.05
N GLY A 190 -19.68 -8.41 -37.76
CA GLY A 190 -20.55 -9.17 -38.67
C GLY A 190 -21.85 -8.44 -39.00
N ILE A 191 -22.53 -7.88 -37.99
CA ILE A 191 -23.79 -7.13 -38.21
C ILE A 191 -23.57 -5.89 -39.08
N ASP A 192 -22.40 -5.24 -39.00
CA ASP A 192 -22.02 -4.10 -39.85
C ASP A 192 -21.94 -4.50 -41.33
N ILE A 193 -21.51 -5.73 -41.63
CA ILE A 193 -21.46 -6.28 -43.00
C ILE A 193 -22.88 -6.46 -43.55
N HIS A 194 -23.81 -6.98 -42.75
CA HIS A 194 -25.22 -7.13 -43.14
C HIS A 194 -25.92 -5.78 -43.34
N ALA A 195 -25.63 -4.79 -42.49
CA ALA A 195 -26.13 -3.43 -42.66
C ALA A 195 -25.65 -2.81 -43.98
N LYS A 196 -24.38 -3.02 -44.35
CA LYS A 196 -23.83 -2.61 -45.66
C LYS A 196 -24.49 -3.34 -46.82
N HIS A 197 -24.82 -4.62 -46.67
CA HIS A 197 -25.50 -5.39 -47.71
C HIS A 197 -26.94 -4.91 -47.93
N LEU A 198 -27.66 -4.59 -46.85
CA LEU A 198 -28.98 -3.98 -46.93
C LEU A 198 -28.93 -2.58 -47.57
N ASP A 199 -27.89 -1.79 -47.29
CA ASP A 199 -27.65 -0.49 -47.94
C ASP A 199 -27.42 -0.64 -49.45
N LEU A 200 -26.61 -1.61 -49.87
CA LEU A 200 -26.39 -1.94 -51.28
C LEU A 200 -27.70 -2.35 -51.99
N LEU A 201 -28.53 -3.19 -51.35
CA LEU A 201 -29.82 -3.59 -51.90
C LEU A 201 -30.79 -2.40 -52.02
N ALA A 202 -30.80 -1.50 -51.02
CA ALA A 202 -31.64 -0.29 -51.02
C ALA A 202 -31.23 0.75 -52.07
N GLN A 203 -30.01 0.66 -52.62
CA GLN A 203 -29.51 1.58 -53.66
C GLN A 203 -29.89 1.16 -55.09
N HIS A 204 -30.43 -0.05 -55.28
CA HIS A 204 -30.82 -0.55 -56.60
C HIS A 204 -32.11 0.14 -57.12
N GLU A 205 -32.18 0.44 -58.43
CA GLU A 205 -33.29 1.21 -59.06
C GLU A 205 -34.69 0.63 -58.84
N GLN A 206 -34.78 -0.67 -58.54
CA GLN A 206 -36.03 -1.40 -58.36
C GLN A 206 -36.74 -1.16 -57.01
N TYR A 207 -36.12 -0.41 -56.08
CA TYR A 207 -36.62 -0.20 -54.71
C TYR A 207 -36.82 1.29 -54.36
N GLN A 208 -37.07 2.16 -55.35
CA GLN A 208 -37.20 3.61 -55.13
C GLN A 208 -38.28 3.98 -54.09
N ASP A 209 -39.41 3.26 -54.04
CA ASP A 209 -40.52 3.54 -53.12
C ASP A 209 -40.22 3.14 -51.65
N ASP A 210 -39.37 2.13 -51.42
CA ASP A 210 -39.06 1.60 -50.08
C ASP A 210 -37.72 2.12 -49.52
N ARG A 211 -36.93 2.83 -50.33
CA ARG A 211 -35.58 3.32 -50.03
C ARG A 211 -35.50 4.16 -48.74
N GLU A 212 -36.53 4.94 -48.47
CA GLU A 212 -36.59 5.80 -47.29
C GLU A 212 -36.89 5.03 -45.99
N GLY A 213 -37.57 3.88 -46.09
CA GLY A 213 -37.79 2.96 -44.98
C GLY A 213 -36.50 2.25 -44.57
N PHE A 214 -35.74 1.74 -45.54
CA PHE A 214 -34.46 1.07 -45.30
C PHE A 214 -33.40 2.03 -44.73
N ARG A 215 -33.29 3.27 -45.25
CA ARG A 215 -32.39 4.29 -44.68
C ARG A 215 -32.72 4.62 -43.22
N ARG A 216 -34.01 4.77 -42.88
CA ARG A 216 -34.44 5.03 -41.49
C ARG A 216 -34.12 3.87 -40.55
N PHE A 217 -34.18 2.64 -41.04
CA PHE A 217 -33.80 1.46 -40.27
C PHE A 217 -32.28 1.40 -40.02
N LEU A 218 -31.48 1.54 -41.08
CA LEU A 218 -30.01 1.53 -41.00
C LEU A 218 -29.47 2.63 -40.08
N TYR A 219 -30.01 3.84 -40.15
CA TYR A 219 -29.62 4.94 -39.27
C TYR A 219 -29.90 4.65 -37.79
N ARG A 220 -31.07 4.07 -37.47
CA ARG A 220 -31.40 3.67 -36.10
C ARG A 220 -30.46 2.57 -35.59
N TYR A 221 -30.13 1.60 -36.44
CA TYR A 221 -29.19 0.54 -36.11
C TYR A 221 -27.78 1.07 -35.83
N GLU A 222 -27.24 1.95 -36.69
CA GLU A 222 -25.91 2.53 -36.51
C GLU A 222 -25.80 3.35 -35.22
N ASP A 223 -26.80 4.19 -34.93
CA ASP A 223 -26.87 4.97 -33.69
C ASP A 223 -26.86 4.04 -32.46
N GLU A 224 -27.64 2.96 -32.51
CA GLU A 224 -27.70 1.99 -31.42
C GLU A 224 -26.38 1.22 -31.23
N ARG A 225 -25.73 0.82 -32.32
CA ARG A 225 -24.41 0.15 -32.29
C ARG A 225 -23.33 1.06 -31.71
N ILE A 226 -23.28 2.33 -32.12
CA ILE A 226 -22.34 3.32 -31.59
C ILE A 226 -22.57 3.50 -30.08
N ARG A 227 -23.82 3.62 -29.64
CA ARG A 227 -24.17 3.72 -28.21
C ARG A 227 -23.68 2.51 -27.41
N LEU A 228 -23.86 1.30 -27.93
CA LEU A 228 -23.43 0.06 -27.28
C LEU A 228 -21.89 -0.05 -27.18
N LEU A 229 -21.16 0.32 -28.23
CA LEU A 229 -19.69 0.37 -28.22
C LEU A 229 -19.16 1.42 -27.24
N ALA A 230 -19.75 2.61 -27.23
CA ALA A 230 -19.39 3.68 -26.29
C ALA A 230 -19.66 3.26 -24.83
N GLN A 231 -20.76 2.57 -24.57
CA GLN A 231 -21.10 2.03 -23.25
C GLN A 231 -20.07 0.97 -22.81
N ALA A 232 -19.66 0.06 -23.70
CA ALA A 232 -18.64 -0.95 -23.42
C ALA A 232 -17.27 -0.33 -23.11
N ALA A 233 -16.84 0.66 -23.91
CA ALA A 233 -15.60 1.39 -23.68
C ALA A 233 -15.59 2.13 -22.33
N LYS A 234 -16.68 2.83 -21.99
CA LYS A 234 -16.85 3.53 -20.70
C LYS A 234 -16.73 2.56 -19.53
N GLN A 235 -17.33 1.38 -19.63
CA GLN A 235 -17.32 0.38 -18.55
C GLN A 235 -15.94 -0.27 -18.37
N GLU A 236 -15.21 -0.50 -19.47
CA GLU A 236 -13.85 -0.99 -19.39
C GLU A 236 -12.93 0.03 -18.71
N GLU A 237 -13.14 1.33 -18.97
CA GLU A 237 -12.42 2.40 -18.28
C GLU A 237 -12.77 2.45 -16.78
N GLU A 238 -14.06 2.37 -16.42
CA GLU A 238 -14.51 2.29 -15.02
C GLU A 238 -13.86 1.09 -14.29
N ARG A 239 -13.78 -0.07 -14.96
CA ARG A 239 -13.13 -1.28 -14.42
C ARG A 239 -11.63 -1.09 -14.21
N LYS A 240 -10.92 -0.55 -15.21
CA LYS A 240 -9.48 -0.22 -15.09
C LYS A 240 -9.24 0.78 -13.96
N HIS A 241 -10.09 1.79 -13.84
CA HIS A 241 -10.01 2.79 -12.78
C HIS A 241 -10.21 2.17 -11.38
N GLU A 242 -11.16 1.24 -11.24
CA GLU A 242 -11.39 0.51 -9.99
C GLU A 242 -10.19 -0.40 -9.63
N GLN A 243 -9.66 -1.13 -10.61
CA GLN A 243 -8.47 -1.96 -10.43
C GLN A 243 -7.26 -1.12 -10.02
N TYR A 244 -7.03 -0.02 -10.73
CA TYR A 244 -5.96 0.93 -10.43
C TYR A 244 -6.08 1.45 -9.00
N SER A 245 -7.28 1.89 -8.60
CA SER A 245 -7.56 2.34 -7.24
C SER A 245 -7.29 1.26 -6.18
N LYS A 246 -7.64 0.00 -6.46
CA LYS A 246 -7.38 -1.14 -5.56
C LYS A 246 -5.89 -1.45 -5.45
N VAL A 247 -5.13 -1.36 -6.54
CA VAL A 247 -3.68 -1.60 -6.56
C VAL A 247 -2.92 -0.45 -5.89
N GLN A 248 -3.31 0.81 -6.13
CA GLN A 248 -2.74 1.98 -5.46
C GLN A 248 -2.88 1.89 -3.94
N ARG A 249 -4.05 1.47 -3.44
CA ARG A 249 -4.27 1.20 -2.00
C ARG A 249 -3.39 0.04 -1.49
N TRP A 250 -3.19 -0.98 -2.31
CA TRP A 250 -2.35 -2.13 -1.97
C TRP A 250 -0.87 -1.76 -1.84
N LEU A 251 -0.38 -0.83 -2.65
CA LEU A 251 1.01 -0.32 -2.63
C LEU A 251 1.21 0.88 -1.69
N SER A 252 0.21 1.27 -0.91
CA SER A 252 0.31 2.45 -0.06
C SER A 252 1.29 2.24 1.11
N ASN A 253 2.13 3.24 1.36
CA ASN A 253 2.98 3.34 2.56
C ASN A 253 2.28 4.22 3.61
N PRO A 254 2.41 3.92 4.91
CA PRO A 254 2.06 4.87 5.96
C PRO A 254 3.09 6.02 5.96
N GLY A 255 2.65 7.27 5.78
CA GLY A 255 3.53 8.44 5.79
C GLY A 255 3.27 9.42 4.65
N GLU A 256 4.10 10.45 4.55
CA GLU A 256 4.08 11.41 3.45
C GLU A 256 4.55 10.73 2.15
N ASP A 257 3.82 10.98 1.07
CA ASP A 257 4.07 10.48 -0.27
C ASP A 257 5.37 11.06 -0.86
N GLN A 258 6.11 10.24 -1.63
CA GLN A 258 7.42 10.61 -2.19
C GLN A 258 7.33 11.79 -3.15
N GLN A 259 6.23 11.91 -3.92
CA GLN A 259 6.03 13.05 -4.82
C GLN A 259 5.83 14.34 -4.03
N THR A 260 5.06 14.29 -2.94
CA THR A 260 4.88 15.43 -2.03
C THR A 260 6.22 15.92 -1.46
N TYR A 261 7.08 14.98 -1.05
CA TYR A 261 8.42 15.30 -0.56
C TYR A 261 9.32 15.90 -1.65
N GLN A 262 9.28 15.36 -2.87
CA GLN A 262 9.98 15.91 -4.03
C GLN A 262 9.55 17.35 -4.34
N ASP A 263 8.24 17.63 -4.30
CA ASP A 263 7.68 18.94 -4.59
C ASP A 263 8.11 19.97 -3.54
N ARG A 264 8.21 19.58 -2.26
CA ARG A 264 8.75 20.43 -1.19
C ARG A 264 10.16 20.94 -1.50
N TRP A 265 11.08 20.04 -1.84
CA TRP A 265 12.47 20.42 -2.14
C TRP A 265 12.60 21.21 -3.43
N ARG A 266 11.72 20.93 -4.41
CA ARG A 266 11.61 21.75 -5.60
C ARG A 266 11.21 23.19 -5.25
N THR A 267 10.15 23.37 -4.45
CA THR A 267 9.72 24.69 -3.99
C THR A 267 10.80 25.42 -3.18
N GLU A 268 11.53 24.72 -2.32
CA GLU A 268 12.66 25.32 -1.60
C GLU A 268 13.79 25.74 -2.54
N ARG A 269 14.13 24.92 -3.56
CA ARG A 269 15.16 25.25 -4.56
C ARG A 269 14.74 26.41 -5.47
N ASP A 270 13.46 26.52 -5.83
CA ASP A 270 12.94 27.61 -6.67
C ASP A 270 13.10 28.99 -6.01
N LYS A 271 13.25 29.05 -4.68
CA LYS A 271 13.62 30.28 -3.95
C LYS A 271 15.06 30.72 -4.22
N PHE A 272 15.91 29.89 -4.81
CA PHE A 272 17.32 30.18 -5.11
C PHE A 272 17.65 29.74 -6.54
N PRO A 273 17.19 30.48 -7.57
CA PRO A 273 17.40 30.11 -8.97
C PRO A 273 18.89 30.06 -9.31
N GLY A 274 19.28 29.13 -10.17
CA GLY A 274 20.67 28.91 -10.58
C GLY A 274 21.45 27.92 -9.70
N THR A 275 20.95 27.61 -8.49
CA THR A 275 21.60 26.63 -7.61
C THR A 275 21.48 25.19 -8.14
N SER A 276 22.44 24.35 -7.76
CA SER A 276 22.50 22.92 -8.09
C SER A 276 22.63 22.62 -9.58
N SER A 277 23.02 23.60 -10.40
CA SER A 277 23.21 23.38 -11.84
C SER A 277 24.45 22.55 -12.15
N TRP A 278 25.51 22.71 -11.34
CA TRP A 278 26.79 22.03 -11.51
C TRP A 278 26.67 20.50 -11.55
N ILE A 279 25.70 19.91 -10.83
CA ILE A 279 25.53 18.44 -10.80
C ILE A 279 25.11 17.89 -12.16
N LEU A 280 24.45 18.70 -12.99
CA LEU A 280 24.06 18.33 -14.35
C LEU A 280 25.18 18.60 -15.37
N GLU A 281 26.24 19.31 -14.96
CA GLU A 281 27.42 19.62 -15.78
C GLU A 281 28.60 18.68 -15.47
N SER A 282 28.50 17.88 -14.40
CA SER A 282 29.49 16.87 -14.03
C SER A 282 29.52 15.75 -15.05
N SER A 283 30.72 15.44 -15.57
CA SER A 283 30.90 14.37 -16.57
C SER A 283 30.32 13.04 -16.07
N GLN A 284 30.56 12.67 -14.81
CA GLN A 284 30.03 11.42 -14.25
C GLN A 284 28.50 11.34 -14.28
N VAL A 285 27.80 12.47 -14.06
CA VAL A 285 26.33 12.49 -14.08
C VAL A 285 25.83 12.53 -15.50
N THR A 286 26.47 13.29 -16.40
CA THR A 286 26.11 13.32 -17.82
C THR A 286 26.33 11.97 -18.49
N ASP A 287 27.46 11.33 -18.23
CA ASP A 287 27.85 10.03 -18.77
C ASP A 287 26.91 8.94 -18.22
N TRP A 288 26.57 9.02 -16.92
CA TRP A 288 25.54 8.14 -16.35
C TRP A 288 24.14 8.38 -16.95
N MET A 289 23.79 9.60 -17.35
CA MET A 289 22.51 9.86 -18.02
C MET A 289 22.52 9.40 -19.49
N ASP A 290 23.69 9.37 -20.14
CA ASP A 290 23.86 8.89 -21.50
C ASP A 290 23.65 7.38 -21.59
N LYS A 291 22.74 6.95 -22.47
CA LYS A 291 22.35 5.55 -22.63
C LYS A 291 23.45 4.69 -23.23
N GLU A 292 24.42 5.29 -23.92
CA GLU A 292 25.51 4.59 -24.63
C GLU A 292 26.68 4.19 -23.70
N GLU A 293 26.78 4.81 -22.53
CA GLU A 293 27.85 4.54 -21.56
C GLU A 293 27.62 3.23 -20.78
N PRO A 294 28.68 2.46 -20.45
CA PRO A 294 28.55 1.14 -19.83
C PRO A 294 28.19 1.17 -18.34
N ASN A 295 28.35 2.31 -17.66
CA ASN A 295 28.16 2.40 -16.22
C ASN A 295 26.69 2.64 -15.83
N SER A 296 25.98 1.57 -15.50
CA SER A 296 24.57 1.65 -15.08
C SER A 296 24.36 2.10 -13.62
N ILE A 297 25.40 2.07 -12.78
CA ILE A 297 25.31 2.45 -11.37
C ILE A 297 26.26 3.60 -11.06
N LEU A 298 25.70 4.70 -10.53
CA LEU A 298 26.44 5.84 -10.02
C LEU A 298 26.22 6.00 -8.51
N TRP A 299 27.30 6.12 -7.76
CA TRP A 299 27.25 6.44 -6.33
C TRP A 299 27.76 7.84 -6.06
N VAL A 300 26.85 8.75 -5.71
CA VAL A 300 27.19 10.11 -5.30
C VAL A 300 27.28 10.15 -3.77
N TYR A 301 28.42 10.55 -3.24
CA TYR A 301 28.60 10.66 -1.80
C TYR A 301 29.18 12.00 -1.39
N GLY A 302 28.94 12.38 -0.15
CA GLY A 302 29.49 13.62 0.37
C GLY A 302 29.17 13.82 1.84
N ASN A 303 29.81 14.82 2.41
CA ASN A 303 29.65 15.17 3.81
C ASN A 303 28.19 15.44 4.18
N LYS A 304 27.88 15.24 5.46
CA LYS A 304 26.54 15.52 5.98
C LYS A 304 26.22 17.01 5.83
N GLY A 305 25.02 17.35 5.36
CA GLY A 305 24.64 18.74 5.10
C GLY A 305 25.16 19.36 3.80
N ALA A 306 25.84 18.60 2.93
CA ALA A 306 26.33 19.08 1.62
C ALA A 306 25.23 19.32 0.56
N GLY A 307 23.95 19.17 0.91
CA GLY A 307 22.84 19.42 -0.02
C GLY A 307 22.44 18.25 -0.93
N LYS A 308 22.85 17.01 -0.62
CA LYS A 308 22.55 15.80 -1.42
C LYS A 308 21.08 15.71 -1.87
N THR A 309 20.14 15.88 -0.95
CA THR A 309 18.69 15.84 -1.26
C THR A 309 18.24 16.92 -2.25
N ILE A 310 18.85 18.11 -2.21
CA ILE A 310 18.58 19.20 -3.18
C ILE A 310 19.11 18.81 -4.57
N LEU A 311 20.31 18.22 -4.62
CA LEU A 311 20.91 17.72 -5.87
C LEU A 311 20.07 16.57 -6.45
N ALA A 312 19.62 15.62 -5.62
CA ALA A 312 18.73 14.53 -6.03
C ALA A 312 17.45 15.09 -6.67
N SER A 313 16.83 16.08 -6.02
CA SER A 313 15.63 16.75 -6.53
C SER A 313 15.86 17.39 -7.90
N ARG A 314 17.05 17.99 -8.12
CA ARG A 314 17.43 18.58 -9.42
C ARG A 314 17.61 17.54 -10.51
N ILE A 315 18.30 16.44 -10.22
CA ILE A 315 18.51 15.33 -11.17
C ILE A 315 17.15 14.74 -11.57
N ILE A 316 16.28 14.46 -10.60
CA ILE A 316 14.92 13.94 -10.85
C ILE A 316 14.11 14.88 -11.73
N GLU A 317 14.19 16.20 -11.50
CA GLU A 317 13.50 17.18 -12.33
C GLU A 317 14.03 17.18 -13.77
N ASN A 318 15.35 17.08 -13.97
CA ASN A 318 15.95 17.02 -15.30
C ASN A 318 15.50 15.78 -16.07
N LEU A 319 15.63 14.60 -15.45
CA LEU A 319 15.23 13.31 -16.04
C LEU A 319 13.75 13.26 -16.44
N ARG A 320 12.87 13.97 -15.72
CA ARG A 320 11.44 14.05 -16.06
C ARG A 320 11.11 15.07 -17.15
N LYS A 321 11.95 16.10 -17.32
CA LYS A 321 11.78 17.13 -18.37
C LYS A 321 12.23 16.63 -19.73
N GLU A 322 13.27 15.80 -19.77
CA GLU A 322 13.72 15.13 -20.98
C GLU A 322 12.62 14.16 -21.47
N LYS A 323 11.83 14.58 -22.46
CA LYS A 323 10.77 13.77 -23.09
C LYS A 323 11.33 12.65 -23.98
N THR A 324 12.41 11.99 -23.58
CA THR A 324 12.86 10.77 -24.24
C THR A 324 12.02 9.60 -23.72
N GLY A 325 11.93 8.48 -24.44
CA GLY A 325 11.12 7.32 -24.04
C GLY A 325 11.55 6.61 -22.73
N SER A 326 12.28 7.28 -21.84
CA SER A 326 12.68 6.81 -20.52
C SER A 326 11.66 7.17 -19.43
N THR A 327 11.70 6.43 -18.34
CA THR A 327 10.84 6.65 -17.16
C THR A 327 11.70 6.76 -15.92
N THR A 328 11.26 7.53 -14.91
CA THR A 328 12.08 7.82 -13.73
C THR A 328 11.31 7.53 -12.45
N SER A 329 11.87 6.68 -11.60
CA SER A 329 11.40 6.45 -10.24
C SER A 329 12.41 6.97 -9.21
N PHE A 330 11.93 7.36 -8.04
CA PHE A 330 12.82 7.81 -6.97
C PHE A 330 12.35 7.42 -5.58
N PHE A 331 13.25 7.48 -4.60
CA PHE A 331 12.93 7.25 -3.21
C PHE A 331 13.86 8.03 -2.29
N TYR A 332 13.27 8.77 -1.36
CA TYR A 332 13.95 9.44 -0.26
C TYR A 332 13.84 8.57 0.99
N CYS A 333 14.97 8.04 1.45
CA CYS A 333 15.08 7.29 2.69
C CYS A 333 14.91 8.22 3.91
N ARG A 334 14.04 7.84 4.85
CA ARG A 334 13.73 8.62 6.06
C ARG A 334 13.84 7.78 7.33
N GLU A 335 14.09 8.44 8.46
CA GLU A 335 14.13 7.81 9.78
C GLU A 335 12.72 7.30 10.18
N ASP A 336 11.66 8.07 9.90
CA ASP A 336 10.26 7.80 10.31
C ASP A 336 9.47 6.81 9.44
N ASP A 337 10.08 6.20 8.43
CA ASP A 337 9.45 5.08 7.71
C ASP A 337 9.38 3.79 8.60
N LEU A 338 9.73 3.93 9.89
CA LEU A 338 9.55 2.98 10.98
C LEU A 338 8.06 2.76 11.29
N ASN A 339 7.37 1.91 10.54
CA ASN A 339 6.17 1.24 11.02
C ASN A 339 6.00 -0.14 10.36
N GLU A 340 6.18 -1.19 11.20
CA GLU A 340 5.82 -2.62 11.08
C GLU A 340 6.23 -3.43 9.82
N SER A 341 6.52 -2.82 8.68
CA SER A 341 7.13 -3.48 7.53
C SER A 341 8.50 -2.85 7.27
N GLY A 342 9.58 -3.63 7.31
CA GLY A 342 10.96 -3.13 7.24
C GLY A 342 11.21 -2.08 6.13
N LYS A 343 12.20 -1.20 6.35
CA LYS A 343 12.49 -0.02 5.50
C LYS A 343 12.66 -0.38 4.01
N CYS A 344 13.18 -1.56 3.69
CA CYS A 344 13.30 -2.08 2.32
C CYS A 344 11.95 -2.27 1.61
N LEU A 345 10.91 -2.71 2.32
CA LEU A 345 9.60 -2.90 1.71
C LEU A 345 8.97 -1.57 1.29
N SER A 346 9.14 -0.52 2.11
CA SER A 346 8.65 0.82 1.80
C SER A 346 9.30 1.38 0.52
N LEU A 347 10.60 1.16 0.34
CA LEU A 347 11.32 1.44 -0.90
C LEU A 347 10.69 0.70 -2.09
N TYR A 348 10.51 -0.62 -1.99
CA TYR A 348 10.00 -1.42 -3.10
C TYR A 348 8.56 -1.08 -3.50
N LYS A 349 7.69 -0.82 -2.52
CA LYS A 349 6.32 -0.34 -2.77
C LYS A 349 6.30 0.98 -3.50
N SER A 350 7.15 1.93 -3.10
CA SER A 350 7.25 3.24 -3.75
C SER A 350 7.65 3.09 -5.22
N LEU A 351 8.68 2.29 -5.50
CA LEU A 351 9.14 2.04 -6.88
C LEU A 351 8.04 1.38 -7.71
N LEU A 352 7.36 0.35 -7.18
CA LEU A 352 6.22 -0.28 -7.85
C LEU A 352 5.07 0.69 -8.15
N ARG A 353 4.78 1.59 -7.20
CA ARG A 353 3.70 2.58 -7.36
C ARG A 353 4.02 3.56 -8.48
N GLN A 354 5.24 4.09 -8.51
CA GLN A 354 5.70 4.98 -9.58
C GLN A 354 5.76 4.24 -10.93
N LEU A 355 6.26 3.00 -10.97
CA LEU A 355 6.25 2.20 -12.19
C LEU A 355 4.85 1.99 -12.76
N LEU A 356 3.85 1.76 -11.91
CA LEU A 356 2.46 1.60 -12.34
C LEU A 356 1.87 2.89 -12.94
N GLU A 357 2.25 4.06 -12.40
CA GLU A 357 1.85 5.37 -12.94
C GLU A 357 2.38 5.58 -14.35
N HIS A 358 3.66 5.26 -14.58
CA HIS A 358 4.29 5.37 -15.90
C HIS A 358 3.83 4.28 -16.87
N LYS A 359 3.58 3.05 -16.38
CA LYS A 359 3.28 1.87 -17.19
C LYS A 359 1.93 1.26 -16.83
N ARG A 360 0.83 1.95 -17.13
CA ARG A 360 -0.55 1.47 -16.86
C ARG A 360 -0.87 0.11 -17.51
N ARG A 361 -0.16 -0.28 -18.57
CA ARG A 361 -0.29 -1.61 -19.20
C ARG A 361 0.01 -2.77 -18.25
N LEU A 362 0.83 -2.55 -17.21
CA LEU A 362 1.18 -3.56 -16.21
C LEU A 362 0.09 -3.77 -15.15
N LEU A 363 -0.98 -2.94 -15.15
CA LEU A 363 -2.07 -3.03 -14.19
C LEU A 363 -2.67 -4.45 -14.03
N PRO A 364 -2.86 -5.27 -15.07
CA PRO A 364 -3.35 -6.64 -14.92
C PRO A 364 -2.42 -7.52 -14.08
N LEU A 365 -1.10 -7.43 -14.28
CA LEU A 365 -0.10 -8.19 -13.51
C LEU A 365 -0.13 -7.80 -12.03
N TYR A 366 -0.19 -6.48 -11.77
CA TYR A 366 -0.31 -5.96 -10.41
C TYR A 366 -1.60 -6.40 -9.75
N TYR A 367 -2.72 -6.34 -10.48
CA TYR A 367 -4.02 -6.73 -9.96
C TYR A 367 -4.10 -8.24 -9.69
N GLU A 368 -3.49 -9.08 -10.51
CA GLU A 368 -3.40 -10.52 -10.27
C GLU A 368 -2.60 -10.84 -9.01
N LYS A 369 -1.44 -10.22 -8.83
CA LYS A 369 -0.65 -10.33 -7.60
C LYS A 369 -1.42 -9.80 -6.40
N LYS A 370 -2.14 -8.68 -6.54
CA LYS A 370 -3.01 -8.10 -5.51
C LYS A 370 -4.17 -9.03 -5.13
N LEU A 371 -4.74 -9.81 -6.07
CA LEU A 371 -5.80 -10.78 -5.78
C LEU A 371 -5.27 -11.98 -4.98
N LYS A 372 -4.00 -12.33 -5.16
CA LYS A 372 -3.31 -13.39 -4.41
C LYS A 372 -2.77 -12.88 -3.07
N SER A 373 -2.51 -11.57 -2.97
CA SER A 373 -2.00 -10.86 -1.80
C SER A 373 -3.12 -10.30 -0.92
N GLN A 374 -2.74 -9.69 0.22
CA GLN A 374 -3.64 -9.05 1.16
C GLN A 374 -4.08 -7.66 0.68
N GLU A 375 -4.82 -6.92 1.50
CA GLU A 375 -5.26 -5.56 1.14
C GLU A 375 -4.12 -4.56 1.04
N ILE A 376 -2.99 -4.82 1.70
CA ILE A 376 -1.75 -4.05 1.61
C ILE A 376 -0.61 -5.05 1.34
N LEU A 377 0.32 -4.68 0.47
CA LEU A 377 1.53 -5.46 0.24
C LEU A 377 2.37 -5.43 1.52
N ASN A 378 2.68 -6.56 2.13
CA ASN A 378 3.51 -6.61 3.35
C ASN A 378 4.63 -7.65 3.27
N ASN A 379 4.70 -8.36 2.15
CA ASN A 379 5.72 -9.36 1.87
C ASN A 379 6.77 -8.79 0.92
N GLU A 380 8.01 -8.73 1.39
CA GLU A 380 9.16 -8.25 0.62
C GLU A 380 9.46 -9.16 -0.58
N ALA A 381 9.34 -10.47 -0.44
CA ALA A 381 9.59 -11.41 -1.53
C ALA A 381 8.60 -11.20 -2.70
N ASP A 382 7.33 -10.92 -2.40
CA ASP A 382 6.32 -10.62 -3.41
C ASP A 382 6.64 -9.30 -4.13
N ALA A 383 7.02 -8.25 -3.38
CA ALA A 383 7.43 -6.96 -3.94
C ALA A 383 8.67 -7.11 -4.85
N CYS A 384 9.69 -7.83 -4.38
CA CYS A 384 10.90 -8.13 -5.15
C CYS A 384 10.59 -8.93 -6.42
N SER A 385 9.69 -9.91 -6.34
CA SER A 385 9.28 -10.69 -7.52
C SER A 385 8.58 -9.82 -8.57
N LEU A 386 7.73 -8.89 -8.12
CA LEU A 386 7.00 -8.01 -9.01
C LEU A 386 7.91 -6.96 -9.65
N LEU A 387 8.85 -6.37 -8.89
CA LEU A 387 9.85 -5.45 -9.43
C LEU A 387 10.68 -6.11 -10.52
N LYS A 388 11.18 -7.34 -10.28
CA LYS A 388 11.93 -8.10 -11.29
C LYS A 388 11.14 -8.23 -12.59
N LEU A 389 9.84 -8.54 -12.53
CA LEU A 389 8.97 -8.63 -13.72
C LEU A 389 8.73 -7.27 -14.38
N CYS A 390 8.56 -6.20 -13.61
CA CYS A 390 8.30 -4.85 -14.16
C CYS A 390 9.50 -4.30 -14.95
N PHE A 391 10.69 -4.76 -14.58
CA PHE A 391 11.96 -4.39 -15.19
C PHE A 391 12.37 -5.29 -16.38
N GLU A 392 11.57 -6.31 -16.73
CA GLU A 392 11.81 -7.15 -17.92
C GLU A 392 11.38 -6.46 -19.23
N GLU A 393 10.61 -5.38 -19.17
CA GLU A 393 10.15 -4.66 -20.37
C GLU A 393 11.16 -3.64 -20.91
N GLU A 394 11.13 -3.43 -22.23
CA GLU A 394 12.27 -2.92 -23.01
C GLU A 394 12.67 -1.43 -22.85
N ALA A 395 11.92 -0.61 -22.13
CA ALA A 395 12.17 0.84 -22.04
C ALA A 395 13.18 1.21 -20.95
N THR A 396 14.07 2.18 -21.24
CA THR A 396 15.05 2.70 -20.27
C THR A 396 14.38 3.25 -19.01
N HIS A 397 14.89 2.91 -17.83
CA HIS A 397 14.36 3.35 -16.55
C HIS A 397 15.47 3.87 -15.62
N PHE A 398 15.28 5.08 -15.08
CA PHE A 398 16.17 5.69 -14.09
C PHE A 398 15.62 5.52 -12.68
N ILE A 399 16.47 5.18 -11.73
CA ILE A 399 16.13 5.04 -10.31
C ILE A 399 17.06 5.93 -9.49
N VAL A 400 16.51 6.88 -8.73
CA VAL A 400 17.27 7.75 -7.82
C VAL A 400 16.91 7.43 -6.37
N ILE A 401 17.89 7.02 -5.56
CA ILE A 401 17.69 6.70 -4.14
C ILE A 401 18.58 7.61 -3.30
N ASP A 402 17.97 8.50 -2.53
CA ASP A 402 18.65 9.47 -1.65
C ASP A 402 18.53 9.09 -0.17
N GLY A 403 19.59 9.31 0.61
CA GLY A 403 19.59 9.16 2.05
C GLY A 403 19.78 7.72 2.56
N LEU A 404 20.49 6.84 1.83
CA LEU A 404 20.73 5.46 2.27
C LEU A 404 21.40 5.33 3.65
N ASP A 405 22.05 6.39 4.12
CA ASP A 405 22.60 6.49 5.47
C ASP A 405 21.53 6.47 6.58
N GLU A 406 20.27 6.78 6.26
CA GLU A 406 19.11 6.70 7.19
C GLU A 406 18.59 5.26 7.41
N PHE A 407 19.04 4.31 6.61
CA PHE A 407 18.73 2.89 6.79
C PHE A 407 19.72 2.28 7.80
N CYS A 408 19.24 1.29 8.57
CA CYS A 408 20.16 0.47 9.36
C CYS A 408 21.10 -0.31 8.43
N ALA A 409 22.26 -0.74 8.92
CA ALA A 409 23.27 -1.42 8.10
C ALA A 409 22.72 -2.66 7.37
N ALA A 410 21.84 -3.43 8.03
CA ALA A 410 21.21 -4.62 7.46
C ALA A 410 20.25 -4.26 6.30
N ASP A 411 19.34 -3.32 6.51
CA ASP A 411 18.37 -2.88 5.49
C ASP A 411 19.08 -2.23 4.29
N ARG A 412 20.08 -1.38 4.55
CA ARG A 412 20.90 -0.75 3.49
C ARG A 412 21.57 -1.82 2.64
N THR A 413 22.19 -2.81 3.27
CA THR A 413 22.85 -3.92 2.57
C THR A 413 21.87 -4.70 1.70
N ASN A 414 20.68 -5.01 2.21
CA ASN A 414 19.65 -5.74 1.48
C ASN A 414 19.13 -4.93 0.28
N ALA A 415 18.82 -3.65 0.48
CA ALA A 415 18.34 -2.75 -0.56
C ALA A 415 19.34 -2.63 -1.71
N VAL A 416 20.61 -2.33 -1.41
CA VAL A 416 21.66 -2.15 -2.42
C VAL A 416 21.94 -3.46 -3.17
N LYS A 417 22.06 -4.60 -2.47
CA LYS A 417 22.27 -5.91 -3.13
C LYS A 417 21.13 -6.27 -4.07
N PHE A 418 19.88 -6.03 -3.66
CA PHE A 418 18.72 -6.35 -4.47
C PHE A 418 18.65 -5.48 -5.72
N ILE A 419 18.79 -4.16 -5.59
CA ILE A 419 18.74 -3.23 -6.73
C ILE A 419 19.91 -3.50 -7.69
N ARG A 420 21.12 -3.73 -7.18
CA ARG A 420 22.26 -4.16 -8.00
C ARG A 420 21.94 -5.44 -8.77
N SER A 421 21.33 -6.44 -8.13
CA SER A 421 20.95 -7.68 -8.82
C SER A 421 19.93 -7.49 -9.96
N ILE A 422 19.13 -6.42 -9.93
CA ILE A 422 18.23 -6.05 -11.02
C ILE A 422 19.03 -5.44 -12.18
N VAL A 423 19.95 -4.52 -11.87
CA VAL A 423 20.82 -3.87 -12.86
C VAL A 423 21.71 -4.90 -13.55
N ASP A 424 22.43 -5.75 -12.80
CA ASP A 424 23.31 -6.78 -13.36
C ASP A 424 22.55 -7.72 -14.32
N LYS A 425 21.30 -8.09 -13.97
CA LYS A 425 20.45 -8.93 -14.83
C LYS A 425 19.98 -8.20 -16.08
N SER A 426 19.70 -6.90 -15.98
CA SER A 426 19.33 -6.07 -17.10
C SER A 426 20.51 -5.90 -18.06
N ASP A 427 21.68 -5.54 -17.53
CA ASP A 427 22.88 -5.28 -18.33
C ASP A 427 23.38 -6.53 -19.07
N ASN A 428 23.22 -7.72 -18.47
CA ASN A 428 23.47 -9.00 -19.15
C ASN A 428 22.59 -9.22 -20.40
N ARG A 429 21.41 -8.57 -20.49
CA ARG A 429 20.52 -8.65 -21.66
C ARG A 429 20.71 -7.46 -22.58
N THR A 430 20.73 -6.26 -22.02
CA THR A 430 20.94 -5.01 -22.74
C THR A 430 21.51 -3.97 -21.78
N LEU A 431 22.73 -3.53 -22.07
CA LEU A 431 23.48 -2.56 -21.28
C LEU A 431 22.71 -1.24 -21.14
N GLY A 432 22.73 -0.64 -19.95
CA GLY A 432 22.27 0.73 -19.71
C GLY A 432 20.75 0.91 -19.74
N LYS A 433 19.96 -0.18 -19.73
CA LYS A 433 18.49 -0.10 -19.68
C LYS A 433 17.95 0.32 -18.30
N ILE A 434 18.59 -0.12 -17.22
CA ILE A 434 18.20 0.27 -15.86
C ILE A 434 19.38 0.98 -15.23
N ARG A 435 19.23 2.28 -14.99
CA ARG A 435 20.28 3.13 -14.46
C ARG A 435 19.92 3.57 -13.05
N VAL A 436 20.83 3.38 -12.11
CA VAL A 436 20.58 3.62 -10.68
C VAL A 436 21.59 4.60 -10.12
N LEU A 437 21.09 5.63 -9.45
CA LEU A 437 21.87 6.59 -8.71
C LEU A 437 21.60 6.43 -7.21
N PHE A 438 22.65 6.16 -6.44
CA PHE A 438 22.61 6.11 -4.99
C PHE A 438 23.24 7.38 -4.41
N MET A 439 22.58 8.00 -3.43
CA MET A 439 23.14 9.11 -2.65
C MET A 439 23.25 8.75 -1.17
N SER A 440 24.44 8.97 -0.59
CA SER A 440 24.68 8.72 0.84
C SER A 440 25.87 9.53 1.39
N GLN A 441 26.19 9.35 2.66
CA GLN A 441 27.52 9.66 3.19
C GLN A 441 28.58 8.68 2.67
N ASP A 442 29.87 8.95 2.92
CA ASP A 442 30.94 7.98 2.66
C ASP A 442 30.86 6.82 3.67
N LEU A 443 30.33 5.69 3.21
CA LEU A 443 30.10 4.51 4.02
C LEU A 443 31.03 3.38 3.56
N LYS A 444 31.84 2.84 4.47
CA LYS A 444 32.77 1.73 4.19
C LYS A 444 32.06 0.51 3.57
N GLU A 445 30.84 0.22 4.01
CA GLU A 445 30.00 -0.85 3.48
C GLU A 445 29.66 -0.64 2.00
N MET A 446 29.36 0.59 1.59
CA MET A 446 29.00 0.91 0.20
C MET A 446 30.17 0.65 -0.76
N ARG A 447 31.40 0.97 -0.36
CA ARG A 447 32.63 0.64 -1.13
C ARG A 447 32.81 -0.85 -1.36
N THR A 448 32.36 -1.68 -0.42
CA THR A 448 32.40 -3.14 -0.53
C THR A 448 31.25 -3.67 -1.40
N LEU A 449 30.07 -3.05 -1.31
CA LEU A 449 28.87 -3.46 -2.04
C LEU A 449 28.87 -3.00 -3.50
N LEU A 450 29.61 -1.94 -3.84
CA LEU A 450 29.68 -1.31 -5.16
C LEU A 450 31.15 -1.11 -5.63
N PRO A 451 31.97 -2.18 -5.74
CA PRO A 451 33.39 -2.05 -6.02
C PRO A 451 33.74 -1.60 -7.45
N ALA A 452 32.81 -1.76 -8.39
CA ALA A 452 32.97 -1.41 -9.81
C ALA A 452 31.99 -0.31 -10.27
N ALA A 453 31.28 0.34 -9.34
CA ALA A 453 30.39 1.42 -9.68
C ALA A 453 31.18 2.73 -9.86
N GLU A 454 30.69 3.59 -10.75
CA GLU A 454 31.20 4.94 -10.86
C GLU A 454 30.87 5.74 -9.61
N THR A 455 31.77 6.63 -9.19
CA THR A 455 31.58 7.40 -7.96
C THR A 455 31.84 8.88 -8.15
N LEU A 456 31.01 9.72 -7.54
CA LEU A 456 31.18 11.16 -7.50
C LEU A 456 31.21 11.64 -6.05
N GLU A 457 32.33 12.25 -5.64
CA GLU A 457 32.43 12.91 -4.34
C GLU A 457 32.02 14.37 -4.44
N ILE A 458 31.07 14.78 -3.60
CA ILE A 458 30.66 16.18 -3.49
C ILE A 458 31.71 16.94 -2.69
N GLN A 459 32.61 17.61 -3.41
CA GLN A 459 33.63 18.48 -2.85
C GLN A 459 33.05 19.85 -2.44
N PRO A 460 33.62 20.51 -1.42
CA PRO A 460 33.20 21.85 -1.01
C PRO A 460 33.19 22.88 -2.15
N SER A 461 34.15 22.81 -3.07
CA SER A 461 34.28 23.71 -4.22
C SER A 461 33.08 23.64 -5.17
N HIS A 462 32.43 22.48 -5.30
CA HIS A 462 31.24 22.33 -6.15
C HIS A 462 30.02 23.06 -5.56
N VAL A 463 29.92 23.11 -4.24
CA VAL A 463 28.73 23.62 -3.53
C VAL A 463 28.90 25.08 -3.11
N GLU A 464 30.14 25.60 -3.07
CA GLU A 464 30.42 26.98 -2.67
C GLU A 464 29.66 28.04 -3.51
N PRO A 465 29.55 27.93 -4.85
CA PRO A 465 28.75 28.87 -5.64
C PRO A 465 27.27 28.86 -5.25
N ASP A 466 26.70 27.68 -4.98
CA ASP A 466 25.31 27.54 -4.53
C ASP A 466 25.11 28.19 -3.16
N ILE A 467 26.04 27.98 -2.23
CA ILE A 467 26.04 28.62 -0.91
C ILE A 467 26.12 30.14 -1.06
N ARG A 468 26.97 30.65 -1.95
CA ARG A 468 27.11 32.08 -2.19
C ARG A 468 25.80 32.68 -2.69
N ILE A 469 25.12 32.06 -3.66
CA ILE A 469 23.81 32.53 -4.15
C ILE A 469 22.79 32.59 -3.00
N LEU A 470 22.70 31.52 -2.20
CA LEU A 470 21.80 31.45 -1.06
C LEU A 470 22.08 32.55 -0.03
N VAL A 471 23.35 32.68 0.36
CA VAL A 471 23.78 33.64 1.38
C VAL A 471 23.60 35.08 0.89
N THR A 472 23.93 35.39 -0.37
CA THR A 472 23.71 36.72 -0.93
C THR A 472 22.23 37.12 -0.86
N ARG A 473 21.32 36.24 -1.31
CA ARG A 473 19.88 36.53 -1.30
C ARG A 473 19.33 36.68 0.12
N GLU A 474 19.75 35.83 1.06
CA GLU A 474 19.37 35.99 2.48
C GLU A 474 20.00 37.25 3.10
N THR A 475 21.18 37.66 2.66
CA THR A 475 21.84 38.89 3.12
C THR A 475 21.14 40.13 2.60
N GLU A 476 20.58 40.11 1.39
CA GLU A 476 19.73 41.20 0.88
C GLU A 476 18.51 41.42 1.77
N LEU A 477 17.86 40.33 2.21
CA LEU A 477 16.74 40.39 3.15
C LEU A 477 17.20 40.95 4.51
N LEU A 478 18.30 40.42 5.05
CA LEU A 478 18.89 40.91 6.31
C LEU A 478 19.28 42.40 6.21
N ALA A 479 19.83 42.83 5.08
CA ALA A 479 20.21 44.22 4.85
C ALA A 479 18.99 45.14 4.78
N SER A 480 17.87 44.67 4.21
CA SER A 480 16.61 45.43 4.22
C SER A 480 16.03 45.56 5.63
N GLU A 481 16.17 44.52 6.47
CA GLU A 481 15.61 44.44 7.81
C GLU A 481 16.39 45.30 8.82
N TYR A 482 17.73 45.24 8.78
CA TYR A 482 18.61 45.92 9.74
C TYR A 482 19.39 47.12 9.16
N ARG A 483 19.18 47.45 7.88
CA ARG A 483 19.87 48.54 7.15
C ARG A 483 21.40 48.40 7.15
N LEU A 484 21.90 47.21 6.82
CA LEU A 484 23.33 46.92 6.71
C LEU A 484 23.98 47.73 5.58
N LYS A 485 25.21 48.20 5.82
CA LYS A 485 26.05 48.83 4.79
C LYS A 485 26.57 47.78 3.82
N ALA A 486 26.94 48.19 2.60
CA ALA A 486 27.50 47.30 1.58
C ALA A 486 28.73 46.51 2.08
N CYS A 487 29.62 47.13 2.86
CA CYS A 487 30.77 46.45 3.44
C CYS A 487 30.41 45.42 4.51
N GLU A 488 29.31 45.62 5.24
CA GLU A 488 28.82 44.69 6.27
C GLU A 488 28.12 43.50 5.60
N SER A 489 27.32 43.75 4.57
CA SER A 489 26.72 42.70 3.74
C SER A 489 27.78 41.80 3.08
N GLU A 490 28.82 42.40 2.50
CA GLU A 490 29.93 41.64 1.91
C GLU A 490 30.66 40.79 2.96
N ARG A 491 30.84 41.33 4.17
CA ARG A 491 31.44 40.59 5.29
C ARG A 491 30.58 39.39 5.71
N VAL A 492 29.25 39.54 5.80
CA VAL A 492 28.33 38.42 6.08
C VAL A 492 28.49 37.32 5.04
N ILE A 493 28.52 37.69 3.76
CA ILE A 493 28.66 36.74 2.64
C ILE A 493 29.99 36.01 2.74
N GLN A 494 31.12 36.73 2.84
CA GLN A 494 32.45 36.14 2.88
C GLN A 494 32.62 35.19 4.08
N MET A 495 32.22 35.62 5.27
CA MET A 495 32.38 34.82 6.48
C MET A 495 31.50 33.57 6.47
N THR A 496 30.24 33.69 6.01
CA THR A 496 29.32 32.54 5.97
C THR A 496 29.71 31.55 4.90
N VAL A 497 30.11 32.00 3.70
CA VAL A 497 30.57 31.13 2.63
C VAL A 497 31.86 30.40 3.04
N ALA A 498 32.86 31.12 3.58
CA ALA A 498 34.10 30.52 4.03
C ALA A 498 33.91 29.56 5.21
N GLY A 499 33.04 29.92 6.17
CA GLY A 499 32.70 29.11 7.33
C GLY A 499 31.92 27.83 6.99
N ALA A 500 31.13 27.86 5.91
CA ALA A 500 30.30 26.72 5.51
C ALA A 500 31.12 25.50 5.07
N ARG A 501 32.31 25.68 4.48
CA ARG A 501 33.18 24.58 4.00
C ARG A 501 32.42 23.50 3.21
N GLY A 502 31.50 23.93 2.33
CA GLY A 502 30.67 23.04 1.52
C GLY A 502 29.39 22.50 2.19
N MET A 503 29.06 22.93 3.41
CA MET A 503 27.83 22.53 4.12
C MET A 503 26.73 23.59 3.95
N ILE A 504 25.78 23.35 3.05
CA ILE A 504 24.59 24.22 2.88
C ILE A 504 23.83 24.39 4.19
N LEU A 505 23.69 23.30 4.97
CA LEU A 505 23.01 23.34 6.26
C LEU A 505 23.63 24.35 7.22
N PHE A 506 24.96 24.49 7.24
CA PHE A 506 25.65 25.48 8.06
C PHE A 506 25.24 26.89 7.65
N ALA A 507 25.30 27.20 6.35
CA ALA A 507 24.94 28.52 5.84
C ALA A 507 23.48 28.88 6.17
N VAL A 508 22.55 27.94 5.98
CA VAL A 508 21.13 28.14 6.33
C VAL A 508 20.94 28.41 7.82
N LEU A 509 21.63 27.66 8.69
CA LEU A 509 21.55 27.86 10.14
C LEU A 509 22.11 29.21 10.57
N VAL A 510 23.26 29.61 10.04
CA VAL A 510 23.88 30.91 10.35
C VAL A 510 22.99 32.05 9.87
N MET A 511 22.52 32.02 8.62
CA MET A 511 21.69 33.10 8.07
C MET A 511 20.37 33.23 8.83
N LYS A 512 19.69 32.12 9.12
CA LYS A 512 18.47 32.16 9.93
C LYS A 512 18.76 32.58 11.38
N ASN A 513 19.93 32.25 11.93
CA ASN A 513 20.31 32.70 13.26
C ASN A 513 20.49 34.22 13.30
N LEU A 514 21.19 34.80 12.32
CA LEU A 514 21.40 36.25 12.17
C LEU A 514 20.09 37.01 11.99
N ARG A 515 19.19 36.50 11.13
CA ARG A 515 17.87 37.12 10.87
C ARG A 515 16.92 37.08 12.07
N ALA A 516 17.11 36.15 13.00
CA ALA A 516 16.29 36.08 14.21
C ALA A 516 16.90 36.88 15.38
N MET A 517 17.92 37.72 15.14
CA MET A 517 18.47 38.60 16.17
C MET A 517 17.63 39.87 16.34
N GLY A 518 17.44 40.38 17.55
CA GLY A 518 16.57 41.54 17.78
C GLY A 518 17.10 42.90 17.32
N ASP A 519 18.41 43.04 17.06
CA ASP A 519 19.01 44.32 16.67
C ASP A 519 20.30 44.19 15.83
N LEU A 520 20.66 45.30 15.16
CA LEU A 520 21.86 45.42 14.33
C LEU A 520 23.17 45.23 15.12
N ARG A 521 23.22 45.65 16.39
CA ARG A 521 24.45 45.57 17.21
C ARG A 521 24.85 44.12 17.47
N HIS A 522 23.88 43.26 17.76
CA HIS A 522 24.07 41.83 17.95
C HIS A 522 24.47 41.15 16.64
N VAL A 523 23.84 41.52 15.52
CA VAL A 523 24.23 41.03 14.19
C VAL A 523 25.69 41.35 13.91
N LEU A 524 26.13 42.60 14.10
CA LEU A 524 27.52 43.00 13.84
C LEU A 524 28.52 42.33 14.79
N ARG A 525 28.17 42.15 16.07
CA ARG A 525 29.01 41.42 17.05
C ARG A 525 29.20 39.95 16.66
N GLU A 526 28.16 39.30 16.16
CA GLU A 526 28.23 37.89 15.74
C GLU A 526 29.12 37.70 14.51
N LEU A 527 29.38 38.76 13.75
CA LEU A 527 30.31 38.77 12.63
C LEU A 527 31.77 39.01 13.06
N GLU A 528 32.09 39.13 14.35
CA GLU A 528 33.47 39.24 14.83
C GLU A 528 34.17 37.87 14.82
N ALA A 529 35.45 37.85 14.42
CA ALA A 529 36.21 36.62 14.15
C ALA A 529 36.31 35.60 15.31
N PRO A 530 36.34 35.96 16.61
CA PRO A 530 36.30 34.96 17.69
C PRO A 530 34.89 34.45 18.01
N ILE A 531 33.85 35.09 17.49
CA ILE A 531 32.44 34.84 17.82
C ILE A 531 31.74 34.06 16.71
N PHE A 532 32.04 34.39 15.45
CA PHE A 532 31.42 33.77 14.29
C PHE A 532 31.69 32.26 14.24
N PRO A 533 30.66 31.41 14.04
CA PRO A 533 30.86 29.97 14.03
C PRO A 533 31.71 29.53 12.83
N GLN A 534 32.60 28.56 13.03
CA GLN A 534 33.43 27.95 11.97
C GLN A 534 33.08 26.48 11.72
N THR A 535 32.23 25.90 12.57
CA THR A 535 31.77 24.51 12.45
C THR A 535 30.27 24.43 12.72
N LEU A 536 29.65 23.36 12.23
CA LEU A 536 28.22 23.09 12.47
C LEU A 536 27.88 23.00 13.97
N SER A 537 28.79 22.44 14.77
CA SER A 537 28.66 22.36 16.23
C SER A 537 28.68 23.75 16.87
N GLN A 538 29.60 24.63 16.44
CA GLN A 538 29.62 26.01 16.91
C GLN A 538 28.35 26.76 16.48
N ALA A 539 27.84 26.54 15.26
CA ALA A 539 26.60 27.16 14.81
C ALA A 539 25.40 26.77 15.70
N TYR A 540 25.27 25.48 16.06
CA TYR A 540 24.27 25.05 17.04
C TYR A 540 24.47 25.70 18.41
N GLY A 541 25.73 25.76 18.88
CA GLY A 541 26.09 26.45 20.13
C GLY A 541 25.65 27.91 20.13
N ARG A 542 25.93 28.67 19.05
CA ARG A 542 25.50 30.06 18.90
C ARG A 542 23.99 30.23 18.93
N ILE A 543 23.24 29.33 18.28
CA ILE A 543 21.77 29.36 18.33
C ILE A 543 21.27 29.13 19.76
N LEU A 544 21.86 28.18 20.48
CA LEU A 544 21.47 27.89 21.87
C LEU A 544 21.86 29.02 22.83
N GLU A 545 23.05 29.63 22.65
CA GLU A 545 23.47 30.83 23.39
C GLU A 545 22.56 32.01 23.12
N ARG A 546 22.14 32.21 21.86
CA ARG A 546 21.16 33.23 21.50
C ARG A 546 19.83 32.98 22.20
N LEU A 547 19.29 31.76 22.11
CA LEU A 547 18.04 31.41 22.80
C LEU A 547 18.16 31.65 24.31
N LYS A 548 19.24 31.20 24.96
CA LYS A 548 19.52 31.49 26.39
C LYS A 548 19.51 32.99 26.67
N ARG A 549 20.14 33.78 25.81
CA ARG A 549 20.25 35.23 25.94
C ARG A 549 18.92 35.94 25.78
N ASP A 550 18.17 35.57 24.75
CA ASP A 550 16.86 36.14 24.44
C ASP A 550 15.86 35.86 25.60
N TYR A 551 16.08 34.80 26.38
CA TYR A 551 15.33 34.49 27.60
C TYR A 551 15.93 35.03 28.91
N HIS A 552 17.00 35.85 28.90
CA HIS A 552 17.53 36.46 30.14
C HIS A 552 16.49 37.41 30.75
N GLY A 553 15.74 36.92 31.74
CA GLY A 553 14.59 37.57 32.37
C GLY A 553 13.38 36.64 32.56
N HIS A 554 13.33 35.54 31.81
CA HIS A 554 12.30 34.49 31.87
C HIS A 554 12.97 33.11 31.92
N GLU A 555 13.65 32.79 33.03
CA GLU A 555 14.37 31.51 33.24
C GLU A 555 13.49 30.28 32.92
N SER A 556 12.18 30.39 33.19
CA SER A 556 11.17 29.38 32.83
C SER A 556 11.10 29.04 31.32
N SER A 557 11.35 30.00 30.43
CA SER A 557 11.24 29.78 28.98
C SER A 557 12.38 28.95 28.42
N TRP A 558 13.61 29.16 28.92
CA TRP A 558 14.77 28.38 28.50
C TRP A 558 14.70 26.92 28.98
N GLU A 559 14.25 26.71 30.22
CA GLU A 559 14.04 25.36 30.75
C GLU A 559 12.94 24.61 29.98
N LYS A 560 11.90 25.31 29.51
CA LYS A 560 10.90 24.73 28.59
C LYS A 560 11.53 24.32 27.26
N SER A 561 12.40 25.12 26.66
CA SER A 561 13.10 24.74 25.43
C SER A 561 13.98 23.50 25.62
N LYS A 562 14.74 23.42 26.72
CA LYS A 562 15.50 22.19 27.06
C LYS A 562 14.59 20.97 27.20
N THR A 563 13.47 21.14 27.89
CA THR A 563 12.47 20.07 28.09
C THR A 563 11.97 19.56 26.74
N ILE A 564 11.61 20.46 25.83
CA ILE A 564 11.16 20.11 24.48
C ILE A 564 12.25 19.37 23.70
N PHE A 565 13.50 19.83 23.75
CA PHE A 565 14.60 19.13 23.08
C PHE A 565 14.82 17.72 23.64
N GLY A 566 14.76 17.55 24.97
CA GLY A 566 14.82 16.25 25.62
C GLY A 566 13.69 15.34 25.13
N TRP A 567 12.44 15.83 25.17
CA TRP A 567 11.28 15.06 24.74
C TRP A 567 11.36 14.62 23.28
N LEU A 568 11.71 15.53 22.36
CA LEU A 568 11.90 15.18 20.94
C LEU A 568 13.03 14.17 20.73
N ALA A 569 14.06 14.19 21.57
CA ALA A 569 15.17 13.25 21.46
C ALA A 569 14.79 11.83 21.92
N CYS A 570 13.99 11.71 22.97
CA CYS A 570 13.63 10.45 23.63
C CYS A 570 12.24 9.91 23.24
N ALA A 571 11.46 10.68 22.47
CA ALA A 571 10.13 10.26 22.07
C ALA A 571 10.15 8.94 21.29
N LYS A 572 9.24 8.01 21.60
CA LYS A 572 9.18 6.69 20.95
C LYS A 572 8.57 6.73 19.55
N ARG A 573 7.95 7.86 19.21
CA ARG A 573 7.48 8.23 17.87
C ARG A 573 7.53 9.75 17.72
N PRO A 574 7.52 10.29 16.48
CA PRO A 574 7.38 11.73 16.27
C PRO A 574 6.18 12.30 17.01
N LEU A 575 6.44 13.36 17.79
CA LEU A 575 5.42 14.11 18.51
C LEU A 575 4.71 15.06 17.54
N LYS A 576 3.40 15.17 17.70
CA LYS A 576 2.63 16.20 17.00
C LYS A 576 2.64 17.50 17.78
N TRP A 577 2.44 18.61 17.08
CA TRP A 577 2.37 19.95 17.65
C TRP A 577 1.39 20.03 18.82
N HIS A 578 0.15 19.59 18.59
CA HIS A 578 -0.89 19.64 19.60
C HIS A 578 -0.64 18.69 20.78
N GLU A 579 0.07 17.58 20.55
CA GLU A 579 0.52 16.66 21.61
C GLU A 579 1.55 17.34 22.51
N LEU A 580 2.55 18.00 21.91
CA LEU A 580 3.60 18.72 22.64
C LEU A 580 3.05 19.92 23.42
N GLN A 581 2.11 20.66 22.81
CA GLN A 581 1.44 21.77 23.48
C GLN A 581 0.67 21.31 24.72
N ALA A 582 -0.15 20.26 24.60
CA ALA A 582 -0.89 19.72 25.74
C ALA A 582 0.04 19.16 26.83
N ALA A 583 1.16 18.54 26.43
CA ALA A 583 2.17 18.07 27.38
C ALA A 583 2.80 19.23 28.20
N LEU A 584 3.07 20.37 27.57
CA LEU A 584 3.63 21.56 28.24
C LEU A 584 2.63 22.26 29.17
N SER A 585 1.33 22.09 28.94
CA SER A 585 0.25 22.65 29.76
C SER A 585 -0.01 21.89 31.06
N ILE A 586 0.69 20.78 31.32
CA ILE A 586 0.51 19.98 32.53
C ILE A 586 1.41 20.53 33.63
N GLU A 587 0.81 21.11 34.66
CA GLU A 587 1.48 21.56 35.87
C GLU A 587 1.18 20.62 37.03
N VAL A 588 2.08 20.56 38.01
CA VAL A 588 1.96 19.73 39.20
C VAL A 588 1.92 20.66 40.42
N ASP A 589 0.83 20.64 41.18
CA ASP A 589 0.68 21.48 42.39
C ASP A 589 1.65 21.07 43.51
N GLU A 590 1.75 21.86 44.58
CA GLU A 590 2.64 21.59 45.74
C GLU A 590 2.34 20.24 46.44
N ARG A 591 1.11 19.73 46.31
CA ARG A 591 0.70 18.42 46.82
C ARG A 591 0.94 17.31 45.79
N GLY A 592 1.50 17.67 44.65
CA GLY A 592 1.83 16.86 43.49
C GLY A 592 0.74 16.76 42.43
N ASN A 593 -0.50 17.23 42.66
CA ASN A 593 -1.64 16.94 41.78
C ASN A 593 -1.46 17.56 40.40
N PRO A 594 -1.57 16.76 39.31
CA PRO A 594 -1.49 17.33 37.98
C PRO A 594 -2.76 18.14 37.70
N SER A 595 -2.57 19.35 37.14
CA SER A 595 -3.61 20.22 36.62
C SER A 595 -3.21 20.74 35.24
N PHE A 596 -4.21 21.03 34.42
CA PHE A 596 -3.99 21.60 33.09
C PHE A 596 -4.10 23.12 33.14
N ASP A 597 -3.06 23.84 32.73
CA ASP A 597 -3.06 25.30 32.58
C ASP A 597 -3.22 25.72 31.11
N ASP A 598 -4.18 26.60 30.86
CA ASP A 598 -4.64 27.05 29.54
C ASP A 598 -3.82 28.26 29.01
N ARG A 599 -2.78 28.69 29.73
CA ARG A 599 -2.01 29.92 29.43
C ARG A 599 -0.91 29.74 28.39
N LEU A 600 -0.63 28.53 27.90
CA LEU A 600 0.48 28.28 26.97
C LEU A 600 0.06 28.33 25.49
N GLY A 601 0.60 29.36 24.82
CA GLY A 601 0.61 29.70 23.39
C GLY A 601 -0.10 28.76 22.39
N ARG A 602 -1.27 29.20 21.91
CA ARG A 602 -2.13 28.50 20.93
C ARG A 602 -1.71 28.72 19.46
N SER A 603 -0.42 28.63 19.11
CA SER A 603 -0.05 28.60 17.69
C SER A 603 1.27 27.91 17.39
N PRO A 604 1.40 27.18 16.26
CA PRO A 604 2.63 26.54 15.78
C PRO A 604 3.90 27.39 15.80
N LYS A 605 3.74 28.72 15.75
CA LYS A 605 4.86 29.67 15.81
C LYS A 605 5.51 29.70 17.20
N GLY A 606 4.77 29.45 18.28
CA GLY A 606 5.27 29.56 19.65
C GLY A 606 6.39 28.57 20.00
N ILE A 607 6.32 27.29 19.58
CA ILE A 607 7.42 26.33 19.86
C ILE A 607 8.59 26.55 18.90
N GLN A 608 8.33 26.98 17.66
CA GLN A 608 9.41 27.40 16.75
C GLN A 608 10.14 28.64 17.27
N GLU A 609 9.43 29.57 17.91
CA GLU A 609 10.02 30.70 18.63
C GLU A 609 10.83 30.21 19.84
N MET A 610 10.30 29.26 20.63
CA MET A 610 10.98 28.70 21.81
C MET A 610 12.27 27.92 21.49
N CYS A 611 12.23 27.10 20.46
CA CYS A 611 13.31 26.17 20.09
C CYS A 611 14.19 26.71 18.97
N GLY A 612 13.82 27.85 18.37
CA GLY A 612 14.51 28.47 17.26
C GLY A 612 14.58 27.57 16.01
N THR A 613 15.64 27.77 15.24
CA THR A 613 15.88 27.12 13.95
C THR A 613 16.36 25.66 14.08
N LEU A 614 16.41 25.13 15.30
CA LEU A 614 16.87 23.77 15.59
C LEU A 614 15.80 22.71 15.33
N ILE A 615 14.54 23.12 15.25
CA ILE A 615 13.40 22.24 14.96
C ILE A 615 12.66 22.70 13.70
N GLN A 616 11.87 21.80 13.13
CA GLN A 616 10.97 22.08 12.02
C GLN A 616 9.61 21.38 12.26
N VAL A 617 8.55 21.96 11.68
CA VAL A 617 7.20 21.38 11.70
C VAL A 617 6.91 20.84 10.30
N LEU A 618 6.64 19.53 10.20
CA LEU A 618 6.33 18.82 8.97
C LEU A 618 4.81 18.75 8.72
N PRO A 619 4.37 18.42 7.48
CA PRO A 619 2.96 18.18 7.18
C PRO A 619 2.33 17.14 8.12
N GLY A 620 1.08 17.39 8.54
CA GLY A 620 0.41 16.58 9.57
C GLY A 620 0.80 16.95 11.00
N ASN A 621 1.37 18.15 11.18
CA ASN A 621 1.72 18.75 12.47
C ASN A 621 2.84 18.00 13.23
N LYS A 622 3.70 17.22 12.55
CA LYS A 622 4.80 16.50 13.21
C LYS A 622 5.97 17.45 13.50
N ILE A 623 6.61 17.30 14.65
CA ILE A 623 7.77 18.12 15.06
C ILE A 623 9.01 17.25 15.09
N GLU A 624 10.05 17.70 14.42
CA GLU A 624 11.34 17.03 14.35
C GLU A 624 12.49 18.03 14.45
N PHE A 625 13.69 17.54 14.76
CA PHE A 625 14.90 18.35 14.62
C PHE A 625 15.12 18.71 13.14
N ILE A 626 15.68 19.89 12.89
CA ILE A 626 16.03 20.33 11.53
C ILE A 626 16.97 19.34 10.83
N HIS A 627 17.77 18.62 11.63
CA HIS A 627 18.65 17.56 11.17
C HIS A 627 19.16 16.72 12.36
N GLN A 628 19.48 15.44 12.12
CA GLN A 628 19.93 14.51 13.15
C GLN A 628 21.22 14.95 13.88
N THR A 629 22.09 15.75 13.23
CA THR A 629 23.28 16.31 13.92
C THR A 629 22.91 17.32 14.99
N ALA A 630 21.78 18.02 14.85
CA ALA A 630 21.29 18.92 15.88
C ALA A 630 20.85 18.11 17.11
N LYS A 631 20.08 17.02 16.90
CA LYS A 631 19.69 16.07 17.96
C LYS A 631 20.92 15.57 18.73
N ARG A 632 21.92 15.06 18.00
CA ARG A 632 23.16 14.55 18.60
C ARG A 632 23.95 15.62 19.36
N TYR A 633 24.13 16.78 18.75
CA TYR A 633 24.85 17.90 19.38
C TYR A 633 24.17 18.34 20.68
N ILE A 634 22.84 18.44 20.69
CA ILE A 634 22.07 18.83 21.87
C ILE A 634 22.20 17.80 22.99
N LEU A 635 22.11 16.51 22.67
CA LEU A 635 22.33 15.43 23.64
C LEU A 635 23.74 15.43 24.22
N GLU A 636 24.77 15.69 23.41
CA GLU A 636 26.17 15.68 23.83
C GLU A 636 26.60 16.95 24.58
N ASN A 637 26.07 18.13 24.24
CA ASN A 637 26.60 19.43 24.70
C ASN A 637 25.68 20.22 25.65
N GLN A 638 24.37 19.97 25.70
CA GLN A 638 23.48 20.68 26.63
C GLN A 638 23.34 20.00 28.00
N ALA A 639 24.17 19.00 28.29
CA ALA A 639 24.09 18.19 29.51
C ALA A 639 22.66 17.65 29.75
N LEU A 640 21.95 17.28 28.67
CA LEU A 640 20.65 16.63 28.80
C LEU A 640 20.90 15.19 29.26
N ASP A 641 20.58 14.90 30.51
CA ASP A 641 20.60 13.52 31.00
C ASP A 641 19.43 12.76 30.37
N VAL A 642 19.72 11.94 29.37
CA VAL A 642 18.74 11.08 28.68
C VAL A 642 17.93 10.24 29.68
N ARG A 643 18.55 9.82 30.79
CA ARG A 643 17.88 9.02 31.84
C ARG A 643 16.85 9.86 32.58
N ALA A 644 17.20 11.09 32.92
CA ALA A 644 16.29 12.05 33.54
C ALA A 644 15.11 12.36 32.61
N VAL A 645 15.37 12.59 31.33
CA VAL A 645 14.34 12.86 30.33
C VAL A 645 13.38 11.67 30.12
N GLU A 646 13.90 10.44 30.04
CA GLU A 646 13.06 9.23 29.94
C GLU A 646 12.23 9.04 31.21
N CYS A 647 12.79 9.33 32.40
CA CYS A 647 12.05 9.34 33.66
C CYS A 647 10.95 10.41 33.66
N ASP A 648 11.25 11.61 33.19
CA ASP A 648 10.30 12.71 33.09
C ASP A 648 9.16 12.39 32.13
N LEU A 649 9.44 11.78 30.97
CA LEU A 649 8.40 11.34 30.04
C LEU A 649 7.53 10.23 30.64
N ALA A 650 8.12 9.28 31.36
CA ALA A 650 7.36 8.24 32.06
C ALA A 650 6.43 8.86 33.12
N VAL A 651 6.95 9.78 33.95
CA VAL A 651 6.18 10.52 34.95
C VAL A 651 5.07 11.35 34.29
N LEU A 652 5.39 12.09 33.23
CA LEU A 652 4.45 12.93 32.50
C LEU A 652 3.30 12.11 31.95
N CYS A 653 3.58 10.99 31.29
CA CYS A 653 2.54 10.12 30.74
C CYS A 653 1.64 9.55 31.85
N MET A 654 2.22 9.06 32.95
CA MET A 654 1.43 8.52 34.06
C MET A 654 0.58 9.61 34.73
N ASN A 655 1.15 10.78 35.02
CA ASN A 655 0.44 11.90 35.63
C ASN A 655 -0.68 12.40 34.71
N TYR A 656 -0.40 12.54 33.41
CA TYR A 656 -1.39 12.93 32.42
C TYR A 656 -2.58 11.99 32.42
N LEU A 657 -2.34 10.67 32.40
CA LEU A 657 -3.40 9.67 32.43
C LEU A 657 -4.21 9.74 33.73
N THR A 658 -3.62 10.21 34.84
CA THR A 658 -4.33 10.38 36.13
C THR A 658 -5.12 11.70 36.28
N LEU A 659 -5.09 12.58 35.27
CA LEU A 659 -5.85 13.83 35.28
C LEU A 659 -7.33 13.57 35.54
N LYS A 660 -8.02 14.56 36.14
CA LYS A 660 -9.45 14.46 36.48
C LYS A 660 -10.31 14.10 35.27
N CYS A 661 -9.91 14.53 34.08
CA CYS A 661 -10.58 14.30 32.81
C CYS A 661 -10.65 12.82 32.39
N PHE A 662 -9.82 11.93 32.95
CA PHE A 662 -9.87 10.48 32.70
C PHE A 662 -10.70 9.69 33.73
N ARG A 663 -11.26 10.35 34.76
CA ARG A 663 -12.00 9.67 35.84
C ARG A 663 -13.36 9.16 35.37
N ARG A 664 -13.85 8.10 36.04
CA ARG A 664 -15.22 7.59 35.85
C ARG A 664 -16.24 8.59 36.41
N GLY A 665 -17.37 8.76 35.73
CA GLY A 665 -18.52 9.54 36.22
C GLY A 665 -18.58 11.01 35.80
N LEU A 666 -17.69 11.48 34.91
CA LEU A 666 -17.77 12.83 34.35
C LEU A 666 -19.04 13.03 33.52
N LYS A 667 -19.67 14.20 33.66
CA LYS A 667 -20.81 14.61 32.84
C LYS A 667 -20.34 14.98 31.43
N GLN A 668 -21.21 14.81 30.43
CA GLN A 668 -20.89 15.14 29.02
C GLN A 668 -20.45 16.60 28.81
N GLN A 669 -20.98 17.53 29.60
CA GLN A 669 -20.58 18.94 29.58
C GLN A 669 -19.14 19.15 30.06
N GLU A 670 -18.69 18.40 31.07
CA GLU A 670 -17.31 18.50 31.58
C GLU A 670 -16.32 17.95 30.56
N ILE A 671 -16.67 16.86 29.87
CA ILE A 671 -15.87 16.32 28.76
C ILE A 671 -15.77 17.34 27.63
N GLN A 672 -16.88 18.00 27.27
CA GLN A 672 -16.88 19.03 26.23
C GLN A 672 -15.99 20.23 26.58
N VAL A 673 -16.02 20.71 27.83
CA VAL A 673 -15.14 21.80 28.29
C VAL A 673 -13.67 21.38 28.23
N ALA A 674 -13.34 20.17 28.68
CA ALA A 674 -11.98 19.64 28.60
C ALA A 674 -11.51 19.45 27.14
N VAL A 675 -12.41 19.04 26.24
CA VAL A 675 -12.14 18.96 24.80
C VAL A 675 -11.77 20.34 24.24
N GLN A 676 -12.57 21.36 24.54
CA GLN A 676 -12.35 22.74 24.09
C GLN A 676 -11.06 23.37 24.64
N LYS A 677 -10.57 22.86 25.77
CA LYS A 677 -9.29 23.25 26.37
C LYS A 677 -8.09 22.41 25.91
N ALA A 678 -8.27 21.51 24.95
CA ALA A 678 -7.22 20.60 24.45
C ALA A 678 -6.65 19.62 25.50
N GLU A 679 -7.35 19.38 26.62
CA GLU A 679 -6.85 18.54 27.71
C GLU A 679 -6.59 17.08 27.26
N TYR A 680 -7.22 16.63 26.18
CA TYR A 680 -7.10 15.27 25.64
C TYR A 680 -6.07 15.11 24.52
N ALA A 681 -5.38 16.17 24.10
CA ALA A 681 -4.57 16.14 22.87
C ALA A 681 -3.29 15.29 22.99
N PHE A 682 -2.81 15.02 24.21
CA PHE A 682 -1.63 14.16 24.47
C PHE A 682 -1.98 12.68 24.72
N GLN A 683 -3.27 12.31 24.75
CA GLN A 683 -3.73 10.97 25.14
C GLN A 683 -3.18 9.84 24.28
N ASP A 684 -3.11 10.04 22.96
CA ASP A 684 -2.70 8.98 22.03
C ASP A 684 -1.22 8.65 22.18
N TYR A 685 -0.38 9.64 22.53
CA TYR A 685 1.02 9.43 22.85
C TYR A 685 1.13 8.73 24.21
N ALA A 686 0.57 9.32 25.26
CA ALA A 686 0.69 8.80 26.63
C ALA A 686 0.22 7.35 26.74
N LEU A 687 -0.92 6.98 26.16
CA LEU A 687 -1.46 5.61 26.22
C LEU A 687 -0.58 4.58 25.51
N ALA A 688 0.05 4.96 24.41
CA ALA A 688 0.84 4.06 23.58
C ALA A 688 2.26 3.85 24.11
N THR A 689 2.83 4.83 24.82
CA THR A 689 4.28 4.86 25.11
C THR A 689 4.64 4.91 26.60
N TRP A 690 3.69 5.12 27.53
CA TRP A 690 4.01 5.24 28.97
C TRP A 690 4.80 4.04 29.51
N ASN A 691 4.48 2.84 29.05
CA ASN A 691 5.14 1.60 29.45
C ASN A 691 6.51 1.42 28.80
N GLU A 692 6.73 1.95 27.59
CA GLU A 692 8.03 1.94 26.91
C GLU A 692 9.02 2.93 27.55
N HIS A 693 8.53 4.10 27.97
CA HIS A 693 9.31 5.04 28.78
C HIS A 693 9.64 4.44 30.16
N LEU A 694 8.65 3.82 30.82
CA LEU A 694 8.88 3.10 32.08
C LEU A 694 9.92 1.98 31.90
N GLN A 695 9.85 1.22 30.81
CA GLN A 695 10.86 0.22 30.47
C GLN A 695 12.26 0.84 30.32
N SER A 696 12.36 2.01 29.67
CA SER A 696 13.64 2.70 29.47
C SER A 696 14.27 3.14 30.79
N VAL A 697 13.44 3.51 31.78
CA VAL A 697 13.89 3.78 33.16
C VAL A 697 14.44 2.50 33.81
N LEU A 698 13.80 1.34 33.61
CA LEU A 698 14.24 0.05 34.14
C LEU A 698 15.52 -0.48 33.47
N ASP A 699 15.61 -0.33 32.14
CA ASP A 699 16.73 -0.80 31.31
C ASP A 699 17.99 0.04 31.51
N SER A 700 17.90 1.19 32.20
CA SER A 700 19.04 1.98 32.62
C SER A 700 19.87 1.17 33.64
N LYS A 701 20.76 0.31 33.12
CA LYS A 701 21.55 -0.65 33.90
C LYS A 701 22.23 0.06 35.08
N ASN A 702 21.68 -0.12 36.29
CA ASN A 702 22.12 0.39 37.60
C ASN A 702 21.73 1.83 38.01
N SER A 703 20.63 2.39 37.48
CA SER A 703 20.08 3.75 37.72
C SER A 703 20.80 4.64 38.76
N THR A 704 21.92 5.22 38.34
CA THR A 704 22.64 6.23 39.15
C THR A 704 21.87 7.55 39.25
N LEU A 705 20.77 7.71 38.49
CA LEU A 705 19.91 8.90 38.52
C LEU A 705 19.28 9.07 39.89
N PHE A 706 18.71 8.00 40.45
CA PHE A 706 18.09 8.06 41.78
C PHE A 706 19.12 8.04 42.91
N SER A 707 20.34 7.55 42.66
CA SER A 707 21.44 7.62 43.63
C SER A 707 22.31 8.87 43.47
N ASP A 708 21.92 9.82 42.62
CA ASP A 708 22.65 11.07 42.41
C ASP A 708 22.57 11.94 43.68
N GLN A 709 23.70 12.54 44.07
CA GLN A 709 23.79 13.32 45.32
C GLN A 709 23.06 14.66 45.27
N VAL A 710 22.75 15.17 44.06
CA VAL A 710 22.18 16.50 43.85
C VAL A 710 20.71 16.40 43.43
N GLU A 711 20.40 15.60 42.42
CA GLU A 711 19.03 15.52 41.87
C GLU A 711 18.30 14.21 42.23
N GLY A 712 18.99 13.24 42.84
CA GLY A 712 18.44 11.91 43.08
C GLY A 712 17.22 11.90 43.97
N GLU A 713 17.23 12.66 45.07
CA GLU A 713 16.07 12.78 45.97
C GLU A 713 14.85 13.39 45.27
N HIS A 714 15.07 14.38 44.39
CA HIS A 714 13.99 15.01 43.62
C HIS A 714 13.32 14.00 42.67
N TYR A 715 14.10 13.24 41.89
CA TYR A 715 13.55 12.23 41.00
C TYR A 715 12.91 11.07 41.76
N GLN A 716 13.49 10.66 42.90
CA GLN A 716 12.87 9.64 43.76
C GLN A 716 11.47 10.08 44.22
N PHE A 717 11.34 11.32 44.70
CA PHE A 717 10.06 11.87 45.15
C PHE A 717 9.05 11.95 44.00
N LYS A 718 9.45 12.57 42.88
CA LYS A 718 8.59 12.78 41.69
C LYS A 718 8.12 11.45 41.09
N PHE A 719 9.02 10.50 40.92
CA PHE A 719 8.71 9.17 40.37
C PHE A 719 7.84 8.34 41.32
N SER A 720 8.18 8.32 42.62
CA SER A 720 7.38 7.65 43.66
C SER A 720 5.94 8.15 43.68
N GLN A 721 5.76 9.48 43.66
CA GLN A 721 4.44 10.09 43.71
C GLN A 721 3.61 9.73 42.46
N ALA A 722 4.20 9.81 41.27
CA ALA A 722 3.52 9.45 40.02
C ALA A 722 3.08 7.97 40.02
N LEU A 723 3.97 7.06 40.43
CA LEU A 723 3.67 5.62 40.54
C LEU A 723 2.52 5.35 41.51
N GLN A 724 2.56 5.94 42.71
CA GLN A 724 1.53 5.75 43.74
C GLN A 724 0.16 6.17 43.22
N ARG A 725 0.08 7.34 42.58
CA ARG A 725 -1.17 7.87 42.07
C ARG A 725 -1.71 7.10 40.89
N PHE A 726 -0.84 6.68 39.99
CA PHE A 726 -1.22 5.81 38.89
C PHE A 726 -1.79 4.49 39.42
N LYS A 727 -1.16 3.91 40.45
CA LYS A 727 -1.66 2.72 41.14
C LYS A 727 -3.00 2.95 41.83
N GLU A 728 -3.17 4.06 42.53
CA GLU A 728 -4.41 4.40 43.22
C GLU A 728 -5.57 4.66 42.26
N ALA A 729 -5.32 5.39 41.17
CA ALA A 729 -6.31 5.69 40.14
C ALA A 729 -6.83 4.44 39.44
N TYR A 730 -5.97 3.43 39.25
CA TYR A 730 -6.26 2.22 38.49
C TYR A 730 -6.11 0.93 39.28
N LYS A 731 -6.34 0.97 40.59
CA LYS A 731 -6.16 -0.18 41.49
C LYS A 731 -6.89 -1.44 41.01
N SER A 732 -8.11 -1.30 40.48
CA SER A 732 -8.88 -2.40 39.89
C SER A 732 -8.30 -2.91 38.57
N GLY A 733 -7.90 -2.01 37.67
CA GLY A 733 -7.35 -2.35 36.36
C GLY A 733 -5.94 -2.95 36.39
N LEU A 734 -5.17 -2.59 37.41
CA LEU A 734 -3.82 -3.12 37.67
C LEU A 734 -3.84 -4.42 38.50
N ALA A 735 -4.98 -4.79 39.07
CA ALA A 735 -5.09 -6.02 39.84
C ALA A 735 -4.77 -7.25 38.97
N ILE A 736 -4.15 -8.25 39.58
CA ILE A 736 -3.87 -9.54 38.94
C ILE A 736 -5.10 -10.44 39.12
N PRO A 737 -5.93 -10.68 38.09
CA PRO A 737 -6.97 -11.70 38.12
C PRO A 737 -6.42 -13.05 38.57
N ASN A 738 -7.18 -13.68 39.47
CA ASN A 738 -6.82 -14.96 40.09
C ASN A 738 -7.34 -16.13 39.25
N ASP A 739 -6.98 -16.17 37.97
CA ASP A 739 -7.37 -17.23 37.04
C ASP A 739 -6.16 -18.09 36.61
N GLU A 740 -6.43 -19.35 36.29
CA GLU A 740 -5.40 -20.36 36.00
C GLU A 740 -4.56 -20.02 34.74
N GLN A 741 -5.12 -19.26 33.80
CA GLN A 741 -4.41 -18.84 32.58
C GLN A 741 -3.45 -17.68 32.87
N THR A 742 -3.86 -16.73 33.71
CA THR A 742 -2.99 -15.66 34.21
C THR A 742 -1.83 -16.24 35.02
N GLN A 743 -2.06 -17.20 35.91
CA GLN A 743 -0.99 -17.83 36.70
C GLN A 743 0.02 -18.63 35.86
N LYS A 744 -0.38 -19.16 34.70
CA LYS A 744 0.53 -19.86 33.77
C LYS A 744 1.44 -18.93 32.96
N ILE A 745 1.00 -17.70 32.69
CA ILE A 745 1.72 -16.71 31.88
C ILE A 745 2.58 -15.79 32.76
N LEU A 746 2.18 -15.63 34.02
CA LEU A 746 2.80 -14.72 34.97
C LEU A 746 3.92 -15.46 35.71
N ASP A 747 5.16 -15.15 35.36
CA ASP A 747 6.31 -15.46 36.21
C ASP A 747 6.58 -14.23 37.10
N PRO A 748 6.18 -14.26 38.38
CA PRO A 748 6.32 -13.11 39.27
C PRO A 748 7.78 -12.79 39.61
N GLU A 749 8.71 -13.73 39.38
CA GLU A 749 10.14 -13.51 39.63
C GLU A 749 10.79 -12.66 38.53
N ILE A 750 10.27 -12.69 37.29
CA ILE A 750 10.81 -11.88 36.20
C ILE A 750 10.64 -10.37 36.46
N PRO A 751 9.44 -9.81 36.71
CA PRO A 751 9.29 -8.40 37.05
C PRO A 751 10.10 -7.98 38.27
N ARG A 752 10.19 -8.84 39.31
CA ARG A 752 11.02 -8.58 40.50
C ARG A 752 12.50 -8.48 40.15
N SER A 753 13.02 -9.42 39.34
CA SER A 753 14.41 -9.41 38.89
C SER A 753 14.73 -8.18 38.04
N GLN A 754 13.80 -7.75 37.17
CA GLN A 754 13.96 -6.56 36.34
C GLN A 754 13.92 -5.27 37.16
N CYS A 755 13.15 -5.23 38.25
CA CYS A 755 13.07 -4.08 39.15
C CYS A 755 14.09 -4.14 40.31
N GLN A 756 14.94 -5.18 40.38
CA GLN A 756 15.79 -5.46 41.54
C GLN A 756 16.72 -4.29 41.92
N ALA A 757 17.19 -3.53 40.91
CA ALA A 757 18.03 -2.35 41.12
C ALA A 757 17.37 -1.26 41.99
N PHE A 758 16.03 -1.28 42.12
CA PHE A 758 15.26 -0.28 42.85
C PHE A 758 14.83 -0.74 44.26
N GLN A 759 15.27 -1.92 44.71
CA GLN A 759 14.83 -2.53 45.97
C GLN A 759 15.04 -1.63 47.21
N ALA A 760 16.04 -0.75 47.17
CA ALA A 760 16.35 0.18 48.26
C ALA A 760 15.36 1.35 48.37
N TYR A 761 14.53 1.62 47.36
CA TYR A 761 13.65 2.78 47.33
C TYR A 761 12.23 2.44 47.80
N GLY A 762 11.58 3.38 48.50
CA GLY A 762 10.23 3.20 49.06
C GLY A 762 9.12 2.95 48.03
N PHE A 763 9.36 3.23 46.75
CA PHE A 763 8.43 2.96 45.64
C PHE A 763 8.58 1.56 45.02
N TYR A 764 9.58 0.77 45.43
CA TYR A 764 9.90 -0.53 44.83
C TYR A 764 8.68 -1.44 44.65
N GLN A 765 7.89 -1.61 45.72
CA GLN A 765 6.74 -2.50 45.67
C GLN A 765 5.68 -2.03 44.66
N VAL A 766 5.46 -0.71 44.58
CA VAL A 766 4.49 -0.13 43.63
C VAL A 766 4.98 -0.25 42.20
N LEU A 767 6.27 -0.05 41.98
CA LEU A 767 6.91 -0.25 40.68
C LEU A 767 6.76 -1.71 40.22
N VAL A 768 7.05 -2.68 41.08
CA VAL A 768 6.87 -4.11 40.80
C VAL A 768 5.42 -4.42 40.46
N ASP A 769 4.45 -3.88 41.21
CA ASP A 769 3.03 -4.14 40.96
C ASP A 769 2.59 -3.62 39.57
N ILE A 770 2.97 -2.38 39.21
CA ILE A 770 2.67 -1.79 37.91
C ILE A 770 3.41 -2.56 36.79
N TRP A 771 4.69 -2.88 36.99
CA TRP A 771 5.48 -3.57 35.99
C TRP A 771 5.02 -5.00 35.76
N THR A 772 4.51 -5.67 36.80
CA THR A 772 3.90 -7.00 36.69
C THR A 772 2.69 -6.97 35.76
N HIS A 773 1.86 -5.92 35.82
CA HIS A 773 0.75 -5.74 34.87
C HIS A 773 1.26 -5.54 33.43
N VAL A 774 2.27 -4.68 33.23
CA VAL A 774 2.87 -4.44 31.91
C VAL A 774 3.45 -5.71 31.32
N HIS A 775 4.26 -6.43 32.08
CA HIS A 775 4.90 -7.68 31.67
C HIS A 775 3.86 -8.73 31.27
N ARG A 776 2.83 -8.92 32.11
CA ARG A 776 1.70 -9.81 31.80
C ARG A 776 1.03 -9.42 30.49
N HIS A 777 0.69 -8.15 30.33
CA HIS A 777 0.01 -7.67 29.13
C HIS A 777 0.85 -7.92 27.87
N GLN A 778 2.17 -7.69 27.92
CA GLN A 778 3.08 -7.95 26.80
C GLN A 778 3.16 -9.43 26.39
N LYS A 779 2.83 -10.37 27.28
CA LYS A 779 2.78 -11.82 27.03
C LYS A 779 1.42 -12.32 26.55
N LEU A 780 0.37 -11.49 26.57
CA LEU A 780 -0.95 -11.88 26.07
C LEU A 780 -0.94 -12.11 24.55
N PRO A 781 -1.91 -12.86 24.00
CA PRO A 781 -2.09 -12.97 22.56
C PRO A 781 -2.25 -11.58 21.90
N PRO A 782 -1.73 -11.35 20.69
CA PRO A 782 -1.81 -10.05 19.99
C PRO A 782 -3.17 -9.36 19.97
N LYS A 783 -4.28 -10.12 19.88
CA LYS A 783 -5.64 -9.55 19.93
C LYS A 783 -5.91 -8.81 21.24
N GLU A 784 -5.42 -9.34 22.36
CA GLU A 784 -5.54 -8.69 23.67
C GLU A 784 -4.49 -7.60 23.84
N ARG A 785 -3.26 -7.79 23.34
CA ARG A 785 -2.20 -6.76 23.35
C ARG A 785 -2.55 -5.48 22.60
N ASN A 786 -3.44 -5.59 21.63
CA ASN A 786 -3.91 -4.46 20.84
C ASN A 786 -4.93 -3.59 21.58
N LYS A 787 -5.45 -4.03 22.73
CA LYS A 787 -6.36 -3.21 23.54
C LYS A 787 -5.57 -2.34 24.52
N ILE A 788 -6.20 -1.29 25.01
CA ILE A 788 -5.68 -0.51 26.14
C ILE A 788 -5.66 -1.43 27.36
N SER A 789 -4.48 -1.60 27.96
CA SER A 789 -4.23 -2.63 28.99
C SER A 789 -5.01 -2.41 30.27
N ILE A 790 -5.37 -1.16 30.58
CA ILE A 790 -6.16 -0.76 31.74
C ILE A 790 -7.57 -0.44 31.27
N LYS A 791 -8.55 -1.24 31.70
CA LYS A 791 -9.94 -1.14 31.24
C LYS A 791 -10.55 0.24 31.52
N GLU A 792 -10.33 0.78 32.72
CA GLU A 792 -10.77 2.12 33.13
C GLU A 792 -10.35 3.21 32.12
N LEU A 793 -9.11 3.15 31.65
CA LEU A 793 -8.57 4.06 30.65
C LEU A 793 -9.18 3.81 29.27
N GLY A 794 -9.36 2.55 28.89
CA GLY A 794 -10.05 2.19 27.65
C GLY A 794 -11.47 2.77 27.59
N ASP A 795 -12.25 2.57 28.66
CA ASP A 795 -13.60 3.10 28.81
C ASP A 795 -13.59 4.65 28.73
N ALA A 796 -12.60 5.31 29.33
CA ALA A 796 -12.48 6.76 29.31
C ALA A 796 -12.20 7.29 27.90
N VAL A 797 -11.22 6.70 27.20
CA VAL A 797 -10.82 7.10 25.84
C VAL A 797 -11.96 6.90 24.86
N GLU A 798 -12.72 5.83 24.97
CA GLU A 798 -13.91 5.60 24.14
C GLU A 798 -14.94 6.72 24.32
N ARG A 799 -15.24 7.13 25.55
CA ARG A 799 -16.14 8.26 25.83
C ARG A 799 -15.61 9.58 25.27
N ILE A 800 -14.33 9.85 25.47
CA ILE A 800 -13.67 11.09 25.03
C ILE A 800 -13.68 11.19 23.49
N ARG A 801 -13.25 10.12 22.80
CA ARG A 801 -13.24 10.07 21.33
C ARG A 801 -14.65 10.15 20.75
N GLY A 802 -15.61 9.47 21.37
CA GLY A 802 -17.02 9.59 20.99
C GLY A 802 -17.52 11.03 21.07
N LYS A 803 -17.15 11.78 22.12
CA LYS A 803 -17.52 13.20 22.25
C LYS A 803 -16.82 14.11 21.25
N LEU A 804 -15.54 13.86 20.95
CA LEU A 804 -14.79 14.57 19.90
C LEU A 804 -15.47 14.40 18.53
N GLU A 805 -15.88 13.17 18.22
CA GLU A 805 -16.58 12.85 16.96
C GLU A 805 -17.98 13.47 16.89
N GLU A 806 -18.73 13.47 18.00
CA GLU A 806 -20.04 14.13 18.09
C GLU A 806 -19.96 15.63 17.80
N LEU A 807 -18.93 16.31 18.34
CA LEU A 807 -18.73 17.75 18.12
C LEU A 807 -18.34 18.08 16.67
N GLU A 808 -17.60 17.18 16.01
CA GLU A 808 -17.24 17.30 14.60
C GLU A 808 -18.46 17.04 13.69
N GLU A 809 -19.26 16.01 13.98
CA GLU A 809 -20.45 15.64 13.18
C GLU A 809 -21.63 16.62 13.36
N GLY A 810 -21.81 17.17 14.57
CA GLY A 810 -22.87 18.14 14.88
C GLY A 810 -22.63 19.53 14.29
N SER A 811 -21.43 19.79 13.78
CA SER A 811 -21.02 21.04 13.15
C SER A 811 -21.33 21.00 11.64
N THR A 812 -22.56 21.32 11.24
CA THR A 812 -22.92 21.36 9.81
C THR A 812 -22.02 22.34 9.03
N GLY A 813 -21.17 21.81 8.14
CA GLY A 813 -20.48 22.52 7.05
C GLY A 813 -19.78 23.83 7.41
N GLY A 814 -18.55 23.77 7.92
CA GLY A 814 -17.66 24.94 8.03
C GLY A 814 -17.80 25.78 9.30
N SER A 815 -18.29 25.19 10.40
CA SER A 815 -18.35 25.83 11.72
C SER A 815 -16.96 26.19 12.27
N GLU A 816 -16.87 27.32 12.99
CA GLU A 816 -15.71 27.75 13.80
C GLU A 816 -15.20 26.61 14.71
N MET A 817 -16.11 25.75 15.19
CA MET A 817 -15.75 24.59 16.01
C MET A 817 -14.91 23.53 15.29
N CYS A 818 -15.15 23.25 14.01
CA CYS A 818 -14.33 22.28 13.25
C CYS A 818 -12.90 22.82 13.06
N GLN A 819 -12.75 24.13 12.86
CA GLN A 819 -11.44 24.76 12.78
C GLN A 819 -10.70 24.67 14.12
N ILE A 820 -11.38 24.98 15.23
CA ILE A 820 -10.82 24.84 16.58
C ILE A 820 -10.41 23.38 16.85
N LEU A 821 -11.25 22.39 16.54
CA LEU A 821 -10.91 20.98 16.74
C LEU A 821 -9.71 20.54 15.89
N ALA A 822 -9.65 20.98 14.63
CA ALA A 822 -8.52 20.68 13.75
C ALA A 822 -7.20 21.31 14.25
N GLU A 823 -7.26 22.49 14.86
CA GLU A 823 -6.10 23.14 15.49
C GLU A 823 -5.66 22.40 16.76
N LEU A 824 -6.60 22.00 17.61
CA LEU A 824 -6.32 21.39 18.92
C LEU A 824 -5.99 19.88 18.85
N TYR A 825 -6.46 19.15 17.85
CA TYR A 825 -6.33 17.68 17.77
C TYR A 825 -5.86 17.16 16.40
N GLY A 826 -5.68 18.06 15.43
CA GLY A 826 -5.37 17.72 14.04
C GLY A 826 -6.59 17.37 13.20
N THR A 827 -6.42 17.34 11.87
CA THR A 827 -7.52 17.16 10.90
C THR A 827 -8.06 15.73 10.79
N ARG A 828 -7.44 14.75 11.46
CA ARG A 828 -7.79 13.32 11.39
C ARG A 828 -8.30 12.81 12.73
N LEU A 829 -9.51 13.25 13.10
CA LEU A 829 -10.09 13.01 14.43
C LEU A 829 -10.54 11.55 14.66
N TYR A 830 -10.93 10.83 13.60
CA TYR A 830 -11.44 9.46 13.73
C TYR A 830 -10.28 8.47 13.93
N LYS A 831 -10.03 8.02 15.17
CA LYS A 831 -8.88 7.15 15.51
C LYS A 831 -9.25 5.66 15.57
N CYS A 832 -8.29 4.79 15.30
CA CYS A 832 -8.43 3.35 15.60
C CYS A 832 -8.38 3.10 17.12
N ASP A 833 -9.11 2.12 17.62
CA ASP A 833 -9.12 1.72 19.04
C ASP A 833 -7.95 0.78 19.41
N ARG A 834 -7.24 0.23 18.41
CA ARG A 834 -6.13 -0.71 18.62
C ARG A 834 -4.81 0.02 18.86
N VAL A 835 -4.27 0.00 20.07
CA VAL A 835 -3.09 0.80 20.50
C VAL A 835 -1.87 0.60 19.61
N ARG A 836 -1.61 -0.63 19.15
CA ARG A 836 -0.46 -0.95 18.29
C ARG A 836 -0.69 -0.64 16.80
N CYS A 837 -1.91 -0.28 16.42
CA CYS A 837 -2.20 0.12 15.05
C CYS A 837 -1.65 1.53 14.81
N VAL A 838 -0.99 1.77 13.67
CA VAL A 838 -0.53 3.10 13.26
C VAL A 838 -1.68 4.13 13.23
N TYR A 839 -2.89 3.69 12.87
CA TYR A 839 -4.07 4.55 12.85
C TYR A 839 -4.65 4.86 14.24
N PHE A 840 -4.07 4.32 15.31
CA PHE A 840 -4.41 4.72 16.68
C PHE A 840 -4.09 6.18 16.93
N HIS A 841 -2.94 6.67 16.42
CA HIS A 841 -2.50 8.06 16.56
C HIS A 841 -2.61 8.85 15.25
N GLU A 842 -2.45 8.22 14.09
CA GLU A 842 -2.62 8.90 12.78
C GLU A 842 -4.08 9.28 12.51
N GLY A 843 -5.01 8.35 12.74
CA GLY A 843 -6.43 8.56 12.49
C GLY A 843 -6.84 8.62 11.02
N PHE A 844 -8.11 8.93 10.81
CA PHE A 844 -8.76 9.06 9.52
C PHE A 844 -9.47 10.42 9.42
N ASP A 845 -9.60 10.91 8.20
CA ASP A 845 -10.37 12.11 7.84
C ASP A 845 -11.89 11.88 7.90
N LYS A 846 -12.33 10.62 7.82
CA LYS A 846 -13.74 10.24 7.82
C LYS A 846 -14.02 9.00 8.66
N LYS A 847 -15.16 9.01 9.35
CA LYS A 847 -15.69 7.90 10.15
C LYS A 847 -15.79 6.59 9.39
N GLU A 848 -16.33 6.60 8.17
CA GLU A 848 -16.58 5.37 7.40
C GLU A 848 -15.27 4.66 7.03
N ARG A 849 -14.16 5.41 6.90
CA ARG A 849 -12.85 4.83 6.63
C ARG A 849 -12.29 4.12 7.85
N ARG A 850 -12.47 4.71 9.04
CA ARG A 850 -12.13 4.07 10.31
C ARG A 850 -12.96 2.81 10.53
N ASP A 851 -14.28 2.88 10.37
CA ASP A 851 -15.16 1.74 10.65
C ASP A 851 -14.86 0.54 9.74
N ARG A 852 -14.55 0.83 8.47
CA ARG A 852 -14.05 -0.19 7.54
C ARG A 852 -12.71 -0.78 8.00
N HIS A 853 -11.80 0.04 8.53
CA HIS A 853 -10.54 -0.42 9.10
C HIS A 853 -10.74 -1.30 10.34
N LEU A 854 -11.63 -0.93 11.27
CA LEU A 854 -11.91 -1.69 12.49
C LEU A 854 -12.38 -3.12 12.21
N SER A 855 -13.24 -3.30 11.20
CA SER A 855 -13.69 -4.64 10.75
C SER A 855 -12.56 -5.60 10.38
N ARG A 856 -11.34 -5.09 10.13
CA ARG A 856 -10.16 -5.89 9.83
C ARG A 856 -9.47 -6.45 11.07
N HIS A 857 -9.67 -5.86 12.25
CA HIS A 857 -9.10 -6.36 13.51
C HIS A 857 -9.93 -7.47 14.16
N ASP A 858 -11.23 -7.55 13.82
CA ASP A 858 -12.17 -8.50 14.43
C ASP A 858 -12.32 -9.81 13.66
N ARG A 859 -11.44 -10.09 12.69
CA ARG A 859 -11.57 -11.29 11.87
C ARG A 859 -11.19 -12.54 12.71
N PRO A 860 -12.08 -13.55 12.81
CA PRO A 860 -11.98 -14.60 13.84
C PRO A 860 -10.86 -15.62 13.63
N PHE A 861 -10.31 -15.73 12.42
CA PHE A 861 -9.33 -16.78 12.10
C PHE A 861 -7.93 -16.19 11.95
N LEU A 862 -7.11 -16.24 12.99
CA LEU A 862 -5.75 -15.70 12.97
C LEU A 862 -4.76 -16.67 12.31
N CYS A 863 -3.71 -16.15 11.68
CA CYS A 863 -2.61 -17.02 11.23
C CYS A 863 -1.91 -17.64 12.47
N PRO A 864 -1.55 -18.93 12.47
CA PRO A 864 -0.86 -19.56 13.60
C PRO A 864 0.61 -19.15 13.77
N VAL A 865 1.22 -18.52 12.76
CA VAL A 865 2.66 -18.15 12.77
C VAL A 865 2.88 -16.78 13.42
N GLU A 866 3.48 -16.76 14.61
CA GLU A 866 3.89 -15.50 15.25
C GLU A 866 4.91 -14.74 14.38
N GLY A 867 4.65 -13.47 14.09
CA GLY A 867 5.43 -12.66 13.14
C GLY A 867 4.88 -12.65 11.70
N CYS A 868 3.86 -13.46 11.38
CA CYS A 868 3.14 -13.33 10.12
C CYS A 868 2.37 -12.01 10.06
N SER A 869 2.40 -11.35 8.91
CA SER A 869 1.71 -10.07 8.68
C SER A 869 0.17 -10.14 8.80
N MET A 870 -0.43 -11.33 8.66
CA MET A 870 -1.86 -11.58 8.90
C MET A 870 -2.19 -12.03 10.31
N PHE A 871 -1.18 -12.27 11.14
CA PHE A 871 -1.38 -12.62 12.53
C PHE A 871 -2.21 -11.55 13.29
N PRO A 872 -1.98 -10.23 13.13
CA PRO A 872 -2.73 -9.21 13.87
C PRO A 872 -4.16 -8.99 13.37
N PHE A 873 -4.43 -9.22 12.08
CA PHE A 873 -5.71 -8.91 11.43
C PHE A 873 -6.62 -10.13 11.29
N GLY A 874 -6.06 -11.32 11.07
CA GLY A 874 -6.83 -12.53 10.82
C GLY A 874 -7.61 -12.54 9.49
N PHE A 875 -8.41 -13.59 9.35
CA PHE A 875 -9.22 -13.90 8.17
C PHE A 875 -10.69 -14.01 8.56
N SER A 876 -11.58 -13.55 7.67
CA SER A 876 -13.02 -13.61 7.91
C SER A 876 -13.56 -15.04 7.86
N MET A 877 -12.90 -15.95 7.11
CA MET A 877 -13.24 -17.36 7.03
C MET A 877 -12.04 -18.27 7.31
N ASN A 878 -12.28 -19.41 7.97
CA ASN A 878 -11.23 -20.39 8.27
C ASN A 878 -10.58 -20.94 7.00
N LYS A 879 -11.36 -21.07 5.91
CA LYS A 879 -10.86 -21.49 4.60
C LYS A 879 -9.81 -20.54 4.04
N ASP A 880 -9.94 -19.24 4.28
CA ASP A 880 -8.98 -18.24 3.79
C ASP A 880 -7.72 -18.23 4.65
N LYS A 881 -7.86 -18.44 5.97
CA LYS A 881 -6.72 -18.71 6.86
C LYS A 881 -5.97 -19.97 6.44
N ASP A 882 -6.67 -21.09 6.23
CA ASP A 882 -6.07 -22.36 5.83
C ASP A 882 -5.42 -22.25 4.45
N LYS A 883 -6.01 -21.49 3.53
CA LYS A 883 -5.42 -21.18 2.22
C LYS A 883 -4.18 -20.30 2.36
N HIS A 884 -4.19 -19.31 3.25
CA HIS A 884 -3.04 -18.49 3.54
C HIS A 884 -1.90 -19.29 4.15
N VAL A 885 -2.14 -20.08 5.22
CA VAL A 885 -1.14 -20.97 5.82
C VAL A 885 -0.59 -21.91 4.75
N LYS A 886 -1.45 -22.48 3.91
CA LYS A 886 -1.03 -23.35 2.82
C LYS A 886 -0.10 -22.71 1.79
N ASN A 887 -0.31 -21.43 1.51
CA ASN A 887 0.41 -20.73 0.45
C ASN A 887 1.66 -20.01 0.96
N TYR A 888 1.65 -19.56 2.22
CA TYR A 888 2.66 -18.67 2.78
C TYR A 888 3.43 -19.27 3.96
N HIS A 889 2.89 -20.32 4.58
CA HIS A 889 3.52 -21.09 5.66
C HIS A 889 3.41 -22.60 5.38
N PRO A 890 3.87 -23.09 4.21
CA PRO A 890 3.74 -24.49 3.85
C PRO A 890 4.47 -25.40 4.86
N GLU A 891 5.53 -24.93 5.53
CA GLU A 891 6.18 -25.62 6.64
C GLU A 891 5.24 -25.98 7.81
N GLU A 892 4.23 -25.15 8.09
CA GLU A 892 3.21 -25.42 9.12
C GLU A 892 2.21 -26.54 8.72
N LEU A 893 2.14 -26.86 7.42
CA LEU A 893 1.36 -28.00 6.91
C LEU A 893 2.20 -29.29 6.79
N GLU A 894 3.52 -29.18 6.86
CA GLU A 894 4.43 -30.34 6.84
C GLU A 894 4.69 -30.91 8.24
N LEU A 895 4.35 -30.15 9.29
CA LEU A 895 4.32 -30.67 10.64
C LEU A 895 3.14 -31.64 10.82
N PRO A 896 3.38 -32.88 11.31
CA PRO A 896 2.30 -33.81 11.58
C PRO A 896 1.28 -33.19 12.55
N PRO A 897 0.00 -33.59 12.48
CA PRO A 897 -1.11 -33.08 13.28
C PRO A 897 -1.02 -33.46 14.79
N GLN A 898 0.14 -33.26 15.41
CA GLN A 898 0.47 -33.60 16.80
C GLN A 898 0.46 -32.41 17.76
N PHE A 899 0.13 -31.19 17.31
CA PHE A 899 0.01 -30.02 18.19
C PHE A 899 -1.42 -29.47 18.36
N ARG A 900 -2.45 -30.22 17.94
CA ARG A 900 -3.83 -29.98 18.41
C ARG A 900 -4.13 -30.92 19.58
N GLN A 901 -3.81 -30.44 20.78
CA GLN A 901 -4.35 -30.77 22.10
C GLN A 901 -4.95 -32.18 22.31
N LEU A 902 -4.28 -32.94 23.18
CA LEU A 902 -4.79 -33.68 24.36
C LEU A 902 -3.87 -34.88 24.60
N ALA A 903 -3.40 -35.04 25.84
CA ALA A 903 -2.68 -36.24 26.27
C ALA A 903 -3.55 -37.47 26.00
N LEU A 904 -3.11 -38.36 25.11
CA LEU A 904 -3.73 -39.66 24.91
C LEU A 904 -2.85 -40.71 25.57
N GLU A 905 -3.43 -41.37 26.57
CA GLU A 905 -2.87 -42.59 27.15
C GLU A 905 -2.64 -43.66 26.07
N PRO A 906 -1.62 -44.53 26.23
CA PRO A 906 -1.38 -45.62 25.30
C PRO A 906 -2.62 -46.53 25.18
N PRO A 907 -2.96 -47.01 23.97
CA PRO A 907 -4.09 -47.91 23.77
C PRO A 907 -3.92 -49.18 24.65
N LYS A 908 -4.96 -49.55 25.40
CA LYS A 908 -4.96 -50.72 26.31
C LYS A 908 -4.52 -52.05 25.65
N ASP A 909 -4.53 -52.14 24.33
CA ASP A 909 -4.19 -53.34 23.55
C ASP A 909 -2.84 -53.26 22.79
N ALA A 910 -2.00 -52.25 23.07
CA ALA A 910 -0.72 -52.09 22.38
C ALA A 910 0.35 -53.05 22.92
N LYS A 911 0.66 -54.11 22.17
CA LYS A 911 1.61 -55.16 22.57
C LYS A 911 3.06 -54.94 22.11
N PHE A 912 3.32 -53.97 21.23
CA PHE A 912 4.63 -53.82 20.58
C PHE A 912 5.18 -52.40 20.75
N GLN A 913 6.25 -52.25 21.54
CA GLN A 913 6.90 -50.96 21.80
C GLN A 913 8.09 -50.74 20.87
N CYS A 914 8.31 -49.49 20.45
CA CYS A 914 9.53 -49.11 19.76
C CYS A 914 10.71 -49.00 20.73
N ASP A 915 11.84 -49.56 20.34
CA ASP A 915 13.10 -49.50 21.06
C ASP A 915 13.83 -48.14 20.91
N LEU A 916 13.41 -47.33 19.95
CA LEU A 916 14.03 -46.03 19.63
C LEU A 916 13.20 -44.81 20.06
N CYS A 917 11.94 -45.02 20.46
CA CYS A 917 11.08 -43.95 20.99
C CYS A 917 9.92 -44.53 21.82
N PRO A 918 9.22 -43.74 22.66
CA PRO A 918 8.21 -44.25 23.58
C PRO A 918 6.88 -44.69 22.91
N LYS A 919 6.82 -44.82 21.58
CA LYS A 919 5.59 -45.18 20.86
C LYS A 919 5.31 -46.68 20.93
N THR A 920 4.04 -47.02 21.17
CA THR A 920 3.53 -48.39 21.16
C THR A 920 2.60 -48.62 19.98
N PHE A 921 2.55 -49.86 19.51
CA PHE A 921 1.79 -50.29 18.34
C PHE A 921 1.01 -51.57 18.67
N THR A 922 -0.17 -51.70 18.07
CA THR A 922 -1.03 -52.88 18.23
C THR A 922 -0.64 -54.04 17.31
N ARG A 923 0.26 -53.81 16.32
CA ARG A 923 0.70 -54.80 15.33
C ARG A 923 2.18 -54.65 15.01
N LEU A 924 2.89 -55.77 14.87
CA LEU A 924 4.32 -55.82 14.55
C LEU A 924 4.68 -55.09 13.24
N ALA A 925 3.89 -55.28 12.17
CA ALA A 925 4.14 -54.64 10.87
C ALA A 925 4.12 -53.10 10.92
N ASN A 926 3.33 -52.52 11.83
CA ASN A 926 3.29 -51.07 12.02
C ASN A 926 4.51 -50.58 12.80
N LEU A 927 4.95 -51.35 13.81
CA LEU A 927 6.19 -51.11 14.52
C LEU A 927 7.39 -51.18 13.57
N GLU A 928 7.44 -52.19 12.71
CA GLU A 928 8.56 -52.38 11.77
C GLU A 928 8.62 -51.26 10.72
N GLY A 929 7.46 -50.87 10.16
CA GLY A 929 7.36 -49.69 9.31
C GLY A 929 7.74 -48.37 10.00
N HIS A 930 7.53 -48.29 11.32
CA HIS A 930 7.97 -47.16 12.14
C HIS A 930 9.48 -47.21 12.45
N ARG A 931 10.06 -48.38 12.78
CA ARG A 931 11.51 -48.56 12.97
C ARG A 931 12.29 -48.21 11.69
N ASN A 932 11.76 -48.58 10.53
CA ASN A 932 12.32 -48.17 9.24
C ASN A 932 12.42 -46.65 9.08
N SER A 933 11.51 -45.88 9.69
CA SER A 933 11.58 -44.41 9.66
C SER A 933 12.71 -43.84 10.52
N HIS A 934 13.04 -44.48 11.66
CA HIS A 934 14.21 -44.10 12.46
C HIS A 934 15.52 -44.44 11.75
N LEU A 935 15.59 -45.59 11.10
CA LEU A 935 16.79 -46.07 10.40
C LEU A 935 16.92 -45.49 8.99
N GLY A 936 16.01 -44.61 8.55
CA GLY A 936 15.97 -44.06 7.19
C GLY A 936 15.74 -45.12 6.09
N ARG A 937 15.41 -46.37 6.43
CA ARG A 937 15.23 -47.47 5.49
C ARG A 937 13.90 -47.31 4.74
N ARG A 938 13.95 -47.36 3.41
CA ARG A 938 12.77 -47.25 2.54
C ARG A 938 12.74 -48.42 1.55
N PRO A 939 12.40 -49.64 2.00
CA PRO A 939 12.51 -50.85 1.19
C PRO A 939 11.43 -50.95 0.09
N PHE A 940 10.40 -50.10 0.11
CA PHE A 940 9.27 -50.19 -0.83
C PHE A 940 9.32 -49.10 -1.89
N ALA A 941 9.97 -49.34 -3.02
CA ALA A 941 10.04 -48.42 -4.16
C ALA A 941 8.82 -48.53 -5.08
N CYS A 942 8.28 -47.39 -5.54
CA CYS A 942 7.26 -47.32 -6.58
C CYS A 942 7.89 -47.65 -7.94
N THR A 943 7.29 -48.59 -8.67
CA THR A 943 7.77 -49.04 -9.98
C THR A 943 7.61 -47.97 -11.08
N THR A 944 6.67 -47.04 -10.93
CA THR A 944 6.39 -45.99 -11.94
C THR A 944 7.33 -44.79 -11.84
N CYS A 945 7.72 -44.37 -10.63
CA CYS A 945 8.47 -43.12 -10.44
C CYS A 945 9.73 -43.27 -9.58
N GLY A 946 10.08 -44.49 -9.15
CA GLY A 946 11.26 -44.79 -8.34
C GLY A 946 11.20 -44.30 -6.89
N LYS A 947 10.13 -43.60 -6.47
CA LYS A 947 10.04 -43.05 -5.11
C LYS A 947 9.87 -44.16 -4.08
N ALA A 948 10.72 -44.18 -3.06
CA ALA A 948 10.75 -45.22 -2.03
C ALA A 948 10.06 -44.82 -0.72
N PHE A 949 9.42 -45.81 -0.08
CA PHE A 949 8.60 -45.66 1.13
C PHE A 949 9.02 -46.63 2.23
N ALA A 950 8.81 -46.24 3.50
CA ALA A 950 9.09 -47.06 4.68
C ALA A 950 8.03 -48.16 4.93
N ARG A 951 6.83 -48.05 4.32
CA ARG A 951 5.73 -49.02 4.42
C ARG A 951 5.14 -49.36 3.05
N ALA A 952 4.74 -50.61 2.86
CA ALA A 952 4.14 -51.09 1.61
C ALA A 952 2.79 -50.42 1.28
N ASN A 953 1.97 -50.12 2.28
CA ASN A 953 0.67 -49.46 2.08
C ASN A 953 0.81 -48.03 1.54
N ASP A 954 1.84 -47.31 1.97
CA ASP A 954 2.09 -45.93 1.51
C ASP A 954 2.47 -45.90 0.02
N ARG A 955 3.29 -46.86 -0.43
CA ARG A 955 3.60 -47.08 -1.85
C ARG A 955 2.34 -47.39 -2.67
N ARG A 956 1.48 -48.32 -2.22
CA ARG A 956 0.23 -48.67 -2.93
C ARG A 956 -0.72 -47.47 -3.06
N ARG A 957 -0.82 -46.63 -2.02
CA ARG A 957 -1.62 -45.40 -2.07
C ARG A 957 -1.04 -44.38 -3.04
N HIS A 958 0.29 -44.28 -3.10
CA HIS A 958 0.99 -43.43 -4.06
C HIS A 958 0.74 -43.89 -5.51
N GLU A 959 0.83 -45.19 -5.78
CA GLU A 959 0.56 -45.78 -7.11
C GLU A 959 -0.84 -45.43 -7.63
N LYS A 960 -1.86 -45.39 -6.77
CA LYS A 960 -3.22 -44.95 -7.14
C LYS A 960 -3.31 -43.51 -7.63
N ARG A 961 -2.33 -42.64 -7.33
CA ARG A 961 -2.31 -41.25 -7.83
C ARG A 961 -1.81 -41.16 -9.28
N HIS A 962 -1.02 -42.14 -9.76
CA HIS A 962 -0.60 -42.20 -11.17
C HIS A 962 -1.79 -42.47 -12.08
N VAL A 963 -2.69 -43.37 -11.68
CA VAL A 963 -3.90 -43.72 -12.45
C VAL A 963 -4.86 -42.52 -12.63
N ARG A 964 -4.87 -41.53 -11.72
CA ARG A 964 -5.71 -40.32 -11.82
C ARG A 964 -5.16 -39.23 -12.75
N ARG A 965 -3.93 -39.36 -13.27
CA ARG A 965 -3.29 -38.38 -14.16
C ARG A 965 -3.13 -38.86 -15.61
N VAL A 966 -3.51 -40.10 -15.93
CA VAL A 966 -3.34 -40.71 -17.27
C VAL A 966 -4.65 -40.69 -18.10
N GLY A 967 -5.57 -39.77 -17.80
CA GLY A 967 -6.90 -39.72 -18.44
C GLY A 967 -7.10 -38.58 -19.43
N VAL A 968 -6.14 -38.28 -20.32
CA VAL A 968 -6.37 -37.57 -21.60
C VAL A 968 -5.32 -38.09 -22.58
N ILE A 969 -5.75 -38.87 -23.58
CA ILE A 969 -5.33 -38.86 -25.00
C ILE A 969 -6.15 -39.98 -25.66
N SER A 970 -7.11 -39.58 -26.48
CA SER A 970 -7.42 -40.13 -27.80
C SER A 970 -8.35 -39.16 -28.49
#